data_AF-A0A5B0QYA3-F1
#
_entry.id   AF-A0A5B0QYA3-F1
#
_cell.length_a   1.000
_cell.length_b   1.000
_cell.length_c   1.000
_cell.angle_alpha   90.00
_cell.angle_beta   90.00
_cell.angle_gamma   90.00
#
_symmetry.space_group_name_H-M   'P 1'
#
loop_
_entity.id
_entity.type
_entity.pdbx_description
1 polymer ?
#
loop_
_entity_poly.entity_id
_entity_poly.type
_entity_poly.pdbx_seq_one_letter_code
_entity_poly.pdbx_strand_id
1 'polypeptide(L)'
;MLMEAPSREQKESDKLTPDPQSTLKSQQHPIQADMDEYERFATLHGYQENQQAEHFQVVLKAVGVERLQNYHDDLEEILSKLKPPDTKQEDVISRWANFFQGYKRSFAKLKKILNLTDADHENQIEQLVELAYFIRFPSEKENSGMSQEEMLTRIQTLHLTDRERFGKLHCFEGVILVESFSVLFEAVGIKKLRVYLTKLENIVELKPPDTKHEDVISQWAKFFQGYEGSFARLKEILKLTDADHESQIKQLVELAHFIRFPMEKEPSERLLEEMLTRIQQSDKKSRKSQQQSTAFKRFEKLHGYGKDEVAGKFIAIVEAAGVARLQKYHEELQSLMHSFNDDLSACRIYWTRFYQGCKDSFPELKRWLKLTDQDHEDEIRKFFQLAYFRRFPTRQDSSEMSTDKILLALGPTKSSPKTTNDTVERLAWAADIVREGFEAPYRAYDSIVIPTLATLHNYVVEWKTNLYRAPYTSIVGATMSGKTRLVIELAKHVCVVYICLRPPKSTGQPPRSELANSMLPDQAVKVDLQERYARLLTAIFRVVASFFSKPDRQDKLIKDQLDAWNKYSLQLDDTPVQFACDVQEEMKMLAEQSNWDNSATRIRVLQAAAKKMNQSVPSTNQEGVAQLKVLLAIDEARNLVEQTDDEEVSYFRLFRRVLAELPISGGFFSVFTDTTSRLANFSPALDDDPSARPDGHGAELFEPIYQIPSLDLFVPALPKTWRELLSPGRLLTYGGPFYGLYYEHATKKGGANQLENTLCIAGLKLLCRSKFPTSKMLTQSQIFALLGSVIHTRLYNNSSIHTDLVSSHAAHCMFIDPTREFIISDYPSQFPYASAASAFLARSHCNWDRCINVLALAVQNGLLANGDAGEMATRLILIYAMQQTIILDSGNEFTIKQGHSVRLRDFLNTLTGKNPKEIRLGTKSPEGRKRLLDEGRIFFNHFTRIGYTPSAKELMEFLHEGLAVQCKPGQHGLDDLFTIYLAPESDPDHQLDHKNITFCGIQTKNQEGSVKWKESCNWCKSFAGIEDVNNPYLILLFSLKANSQESPGPWKEPDDKDDTGRVHFQFLGLDEIACLSDKMRIAFWKLITAVPEDLSKLHDLRVAHTRDWIGNVTRHYHKTLPPVPLQKPAQKSNKRTRLSDHTNTPVSFTSL
;
A
#
# COMPACT_ATOMS: atom_id res chain seq x y z
N MET A 1 -55.49 57.08 -28.67
CA MET A 1 -56.49 57.34 -27.62
C MET A 1 -56.19 56.36 -26.50
N LEU A 2 -55.46 56.79 -25.47
CA LEU A 2 -56.01 57.40 -24.24
C LEU A 2 -56.79 56.32 -23.46
N MET A 3 -56.48 55.93 -22.23
CA MET A 3 -55.91 56.67 -21.10
C MET A 3 -55.24 55.67 -20.13
N GLU A 4 -54.13 56.05 -19.50
CA GLU A 4 -54.02 56.44 -18.07
C GLU A 4 -54.42 55.35 -17.06
N ALA A 5 -53.51 55.19 -16.09
CA ALA A 5 -53.67 55.07 -14.63
C ALA A 5 -55.11 55.03 -14.05
N PRO A 6 -55.35 54.66 -12.77
CA PRO A 6 -54.37 54.48 -11.69
C PRO A 6 -54.73 53.40 -10.63
N SER A 7 -53.84 53.26 -9.64
CA SER A 7 -54.09 53.07 -8.20
C SER A 7 -55.25 52.23 -7.63
N ARG A 8 -54.80 51.35 -6.71
CA ARG A 8 -55.31 51.04 -5.37
C ARG A 8 -56.53 50.12 -5.19
N GLU A 9 -56.25 49.16 -4.29
CA GLU A 9 -57.11 48.59 -3.26
C GLU A 9 -57.93 47.31 -3.55
N GLN A 10 -57.42 46.25 -2.91
CA GLN A 10 -58.12 45.30 -2.03
C GLN A 10 -59.22 44.37 -2.58
N LYS A 11 -58.89 43.09 -2.37
CA LYS A 11 -59.71 41.97 -1.86
C LYS A 11 -60.14 40.86 -2.83
N GLU A 12 -59.62 39.69 -2.44
CA GLU A 12 -60.29 38.39 -2.30
C GLU A 12 -60.42 37.43 -3.49
N SER A 13 -59.74 36.30 -3.27
CA SER A 13 -60.19 34.91 -3.46
C SER A 13 -59.82 34.18 -4.77
N ASP A 14 -58.82 33.30 -4.61
CA ASP A 14 -58.80 31.88 -5.01
C ASP A 14 -59.01 31.48 -6.48
N LYS A 15 -57.92 31.22 -7.21
CA LYS A 15 -57.27 29.89 -7.41
C LYS A 15 -56.41 29.85 -8.69
N LEU A 16 -55.39 28.98 -8.64
CA LEU A 16 -54.55 28.41 -9.72
C LEU A 16 -53.29 29.17 -10.19
N THR A 17 -52.14 28.73 -9.62
CA THR A 17 -50.81 28.41 -10.19
C THR A 17 -50.28 29.15 -11.44
N PRO A 18 -48.99 29.57 -11.40
CA PRO A 18 -47.99 29.09 -12.37
C PRO A 18 -46.62 28.80 -11.70
N ASP A 19 -45.96 27.67 -11.96
CA ASP A 19 -45.12 27.29 -13.11
C ASP A 19 -43.60 27.37 -12.73
N PRO A 20 -42.90 26.22 -12.55
CA PRO A 20 -41.59 26.15 -11.91
C PRO A 20 -40.37 26.32 -12.85
N GLN A 21 -40.48 27.07 -13.95
CA GLN A 21 -39.39 27.14 -14.93
C GLN A 21 -38.49 28.39 -14.90
N SER A 22 -38.69 29.36 -14.01
CA SER A 22 -37.83 30.57 -13.99
C SER A 22 -36.70 30.59 -12.95
N THR A 23 -36.57 29.59 -12.07
CA THR A 23 -35.59 29.59 -10.97
C THR A 23 -34.31 28.80 -11.21
N LEU A 24 -34.17 28.10 -12.34
CA LEU A 24 -33.03 27.19 -12.59
C LEU A 24 -31.86 27.78 -13.39
N LYS A 25 -31.98 29.00 -13.94
CA LYS A 25 -30.89 29.62 -14.74
C LYS A 25 -29.90 30.49 -13.95
N SER A 26 -30.21 30.91 -12.72
CA SER A 26 -29.31 31.75 -11.92
C SER A 26 -28.38 30.97 -10.97
N GLN A 27 -28.55 29.65 -10.81
CA GLN A 27 -27.73 28.82 -9.91
C GLN A 27 -26.65 27.99 -10.61
N GLN A 28 -26.63 27.88 -11.95
CA GLN A 28 -25.61 27.12 -12.68
C GLN A 28 -24.33 27.92 -12.98
N HIS A 29 -24.40 29.26 -13.05
CA HIS A 29 -23.25 30.11 -13.39
C HIS A 29 -22.15 30.20 -12.31
N PRO A 30 -22.44 30.22 -10.99
CA PRO A 30 -21.39 30.29 -9.96
C PRO A 30 -20.59 28.98 -9.82
N ILE A 31 -21.27 27.83 -9.96
CA ILE A 31 -20.67 26.50 -9.72
C ILE A 31 -19.67 26.12 -10.82
N GLN A 32 -19.93 26.52 -12.07
CA GLN A 32 -19.00 26.25 -13.17
C GLN A 32 -17.72 27.10 -13.05
N ALA A 33 -17.87 28.38 -12.71
CA ALA A 33 -16.72 29.28 -12.49
C ALA A 33 -15.83 28.80 -11.32
N ASP A 34 -16.43 28.30 -10.24
CA ASP A 34 -15.69 27.71 -9.10
C ASP A 34 -14.91 26.44 -9.50
N MET A 35 -15.44 25.63 -10.43
CA MET A 35 -14.80 24.40 -10.90
C MET A 35 -13.66 24.68 -11.88
N ASP A 36 -13.84 25.64 -12.80
CA ASP A 36 -12.80 26.02 -13.76
C ASP A 36 -11.60 26.66 -13.03
N GLU A 37 -11.85 27.50 -12.02
CA GLU A 37 -10.79 28.09 -11.19
C GLU A 37 -10.13 27.08 -10.25
N TYR A 38 -10.83 26.01 -9.86
CA TYR A 38 -10.24 24.89 -9.11
C TYR A 38 -9.20 24.14 -9.94
N GLU A 39 -9.49 23.87 -11.21
CA GLU A 39 -8.55 23.19 -12.11
C GLU A 39 -7.29 24.05 -12.38
N ARG A 40 -7.48 25.36 -12.58
CA ARG A 40 -6.36 26.31 -12.70
C ARG A 40 -5.52 26.36 -11.43
N PHE A 41 -6.18 26.41 -10.26
CA PHE A 41 -5.48 26.39 -8.97
C PHE A 41 -4.66 25.11 -8.76
N ALA A 42 -5.23 23.95 -9.11
CA ALA A 42 -4.54 22.66 -8.99
C ALA A 42 -3.29 22.60 -9.89
N THR A 43 -3.38 23.21 -11.08
CA THR A 43 -2.29 23.23 -12.05
C THR A 43 -1.18 24.21 -11.65
N LEU A 44 -1.52 25.42 -11.19
CA LEU A 44 -0.55 26.50 -10.96
C LEU A 44 0.20 26.45 -9.62
N HIS A 45 -0.33 25.73 -8.61
CA HIS A 45 0.22 25.75 -7.25
C HIS A 45 0.86 24.44 -6.76
N GLY A 46 0.77 23.35 -7.55
CA GLY A 46 1.58 22.14 -7.35
C GLY A 46 1.35 21.37 -6.03
N TYR A 47 0.19 21.50 -5.39
CA TYR A 47 -0.16 20.74 -4.17
C TYR A 47 -0.40 19.25 -4.46
N GLN A 48 -0.23 18.35 -3.47
CA GLN A 48 -0.63 16.94 -3.59
C GLN A 48 -2.17 16.81 -3.56
N GLU A 49 -2.76 15.84 -4.29
CA GLU A 49 -4.23 15.66 -4.51
C GLU A 49 -5.09 15.80 -3.23
N ASN A 50 -4.56 15.40 -2.07
CA ASN A 50 -5.28 15.42 -0.80
C ASN A 50 -5.41 16.84 -0.18
N GLN A 51 -4.52 17.78 -0.54
CA GLN A 51 -4.42 19.12 0.05
C GLN A 51 -4.98 20.22 -0.87
N GLN A 52 -5.15 19.92 -2.17
CA GLN A 52 -5.60 20.85 -3.20
C GLN A 52 -6.99 21.44 -2.90
N ALA A 53 -7.96 20.57 -2.60
CA ALA A 53 -9.35 20.97 -2.34
C ALA A 53 -9.50 21.83 -1.08
N GLU A 54 -8.76 21.53 -0.02
CA GLU A 54 -8.83 22.29 1.24
C GLU A 54 -8.22 23.69 1.09
N HIS A 55 -7.05 23.79 0.46
CA HIS A 55 -6.38 25.08 0.26
C HIS A 55 -7.12 25.97 -0.74
N PHE A 56 -7.64 25.39 -1.84
CA PHE A 56 -8.47 26.12 -2.77
C PHE A 56 -9.69 26.73 -2.08
N GLN A 57 -10.40 25.96 -1.26
CA GLN A 57 -11.58 26.46 -0.53
C GLN A 57 -11.22 27.57 0.47
N VAL A 58 -10.05 27.50 1.10
CA VAL A 58 -9.56 28.55 2.00
C VAL A 58 -9.28 29.85 1.24
N VAL A 59 -8.55 29.76 0.12
CA VAL A 59 -8.22 30.93 -0.72
C VAL A 59 -9.49 31.51 -1.34
N LEU A 60 -10.33 30.67 -1.95
CA LEU A 60 -11.59 31.06 -2.58
C LEU A 60 -12.51 31.80 -1.60
N LYS A 61 -12.62 31.30 -0.37
CA LYS A 61 -13.43 31.94 0.68
C LYS A 61 -12.84 33.27 1.16
N ALA A 62 -11.51 33.42 1.13
CA ALA A 62 -10.82 34.62 1.58
C ALA A 62 -10.88 35.76 0.56
N VAL A 63 -10.66 35.48 -0.73
CA VAL A 63 -10.54 36.51 -1.77
C VAL A 63 -11.73 36.59 -2.73
N GLY A 64 -12.55 35.55 -2.81
CA GLY A 64 -13.63 35.43 -3.80
C GLY A 64 -13.13 35.04 -5.19
N VAL A 65 -14.03 34.47 -6.00
CA VAL A 65 -13.72 33.94 -7.36
C VAL A 65 -13.07 34.99 -8.26
N GLU A 66 -13.63 36.20 -8.32
CA GLU A 66 -13.14 37.24 -9.24
C GLU A 66 -11.70 37.67 -8.96
N ARG A 67 -11.29 37.78 -7.69
CA ARG A 67 -9.90 38.13 -7.35
C ARG A 67 -8.95 36.96 -7.52
N LEU A 68 -9.42 35.73 -7.29
CA LEU A 68 -8.62 34.53 -7.53
C LEU A 68 -8.36 34.33 -9.03
N GLN A 69 -9.37 34.61 -9.86
CA GLN A 69 -9.25 34.57 -11.31
C GLN A 69 -8.24 35.61 -11.82
N ASN A 70 -8.33 36.86 -11.38
CA ASN A 70 -7.34 37.89 -11.74
C ASN A 70 -5.92 37.48 -11.32
N TYR A 71 -5.76 36.88 -10.14
CA TYR A 71 -4.48 36.37 -9.68
C TYR A 71 -3.93 35.25 -10.57
N HIS A 72 -4.77 34.30 -11.00
CA HIS A 72 -4.34 33.25 -11.92
C HIS A 72 -4.00 33.80 -13.30
N ASP A 73 -4.75 34.77 -13.80
CA ASP A 73 -4.47 35.45 -15.07
C ASP A 73 -3.10 36.16 -15.01
N ASP A 74 -2.83 36.93 -13.96
CA ASP A 74 -1.56 37.62 -13.75
C ASP A 74 -0.38 36.63 -13.62
N LEU A 75 -0.59 35.52 -12.90
CA LEU A 75 0.44 34.49 -12.71
C LEU A 75 0.74 33.73 -14.01
N GLU A 76 -0.27 33.36 -14.78
CA GLU A 76 -0.09 32.71 -16.08
C GLU A 76 0.58 33.65 -17.08
N GLU A 77 0.19 34.93 -17.10
CA GLU A 77 0.80 35.94 -17.96
C GLU A 77 2.28 36.13 -17.65
N ILE A 78 2.65 36.29 -16.37
CA ILE A 78 4.06 36.50 -16.02
C ILE A 78 4.90 35.24 -16.22
N LEU A 79 4.39 34.06 -15.86
CA LEU A 79 5.14 32.82 -16.04
C LEU A 79 5.30 32.46 -17.53
N SER A 80 4.30 32.72 -18.36
CA SER A 80 4.39 32.48 -19.81
C SER A 80 5.38 33.42 -20.51
N LYS A 81 5.48 34.68 -20.06
CA LYS A 81 6.46 35.65 -20.57
C LYS A 81 7.91 35.35 -20.15
N LEU A 82 8.11 34.87 -18.92
CA LEU A 82 9.44 34.67 -18.33
C LEU A 82 10.02 33.27 -18.56
N LYS A 83 9.20 32.29 -18.91
CA LYS A 83 9.62 30.91 -19.12
C LYS A 83 10.48 30.79 -20.40
N PRO A 84 11.74 30.32 -20.31
CA PRO A 84 12.56 30.06 -21.49
C PRO A 84 11.96 28.93 -22.36
N PRO A 85 12.17 28.94 -23.69
CA PRO A 85 11.57 27.97 -24.63
C PRO A 85 11.84 26.50 -24.27
N ASP A 86 13.02 26.22 -23.72
CA ASP A 86 13.50 24.85 -23.43
C ASP A 86 13.17 24.37 -22.00
N THR A 87 12.44 25.14 -21.21
CA THR A 87 12.13 24.80 -19.79
C THR A 87 10.77 24.13 -19.66
N LYS A 88 10.67 23.00 -18.94
CA LYS A 88 9.37 22.34 -18.67
C LYS A 88 8.51 23.17 -17.72
N GLN A 89 7.21 23.23 -17.96
CA GLN A 89 6.27 24.04 -17.17
C GLN A 89 6.15 23.54 -15.71
N GLU A 90 6.20 22.23 -15.52
CA GLU A 90 6.13 21.58 -14.20
C GLU A 90 7.29 21.99 -13.30
N ASP A 91 8.49 22.16 -13.86
CA ASP A 91 9.67 22.58 -13.09
C ASP A 91 9.51 24.03 -12.60
N VAL A 92 8.99 24.93 -13.46
CA VAL A 92 8.72 26.32 -13.09
C VAL A 92 7.66 26.39 -11.99
N ILE A 93 6.57 25.63 -12.12
CA ILE A 93 5.49 25.56 -11.13
C ILE A 93 5.99 24.98 -9.80
N SER A 94 6.82 23.95 -9.83
CA SER A 94 7.43 23.38 -8.62
C SER A 94 8.34 24.38 -7.92
N ARG A 95 9.16 25.15 -8.65
CA ARG A 95 10.02 26.19 -8.07
C ARG A 95 9.20 27.38 -7.56
N TRP A 96 8.11 27.73 -8.24
CA TRP A 96 7.13 28.73 -7.80
C TRP A 96 6.47 28.33 -6.46
N ALA A 97 5.98 27.09 -6.38
CA ALA A 97 5.37 26.52 -5.18
C ALA A 97 6.31 26.58 -3.97
N ASN A 98 7.57 26.18 -4.18
CA ASN A 98 8.58 26.25 -3.14
C ASN A 98 8.89 27.69 -2.69
N PHE A 99 8.76 28.66 -3.58
CA PHE A 99 9.00 30.07 -3.27
C PHE A 99 7.90 30.66 -2.39
N PHE A 100 6.64 30.60 -2.82
CA PHE A 100 5.56 31.20 -2.03
C PHE A 100 5.32 30.45 -0.71
N GLN A 101 5.70 29.17 -0.61
CA GLN A 101 5.69 28.41 0.65
C GLN A 101 6.87 28.75 1.59
N GLY A 102 7.89 29.45 1.10
CA GLY A 102 8.94 30.06 1.92
C GLY A 102 10.14 29.17 2.19
N TYR A 103 10.41 28.19 1.33
CA TYR A 103 11.60 27.35 1.47
C TYR A 103 12.88 28.17 1.32
N LYS A 104 13.93 27.82 2.06
CA LYS A 104 15.21 28.56 2.04
C LYS A 104 15.85 28.49 0.64
N ARG A 105 16.36 29.63 0.14
CA ARG A 105 16.97 29.78 -1.21
C ARG A 105 16.03 29.49 -2.40
N SER A 106 14.74 29.26 -2.17
CA SER A 106 13.74 28.98 -3.21
C SER A 106 13.63 30.11 -4.24
N PHE A 107 13.64 31.37 -3.79
CA PHE A 107 13.56 32.53 -4.67
C PHE A 107 14.76 32.64 -5.62
N ALA A 108 15.97 32.38 -5.12
CA ALA A 108 17.18 32.38 -5.96
C ALA A 108 17.13 31.27 -7.02
N LYS A 109 16.56 30.11 -6.69
CA LYS A 109 16.33 29.02 -7.65
C LYS A 109 15.25 29.37 -8.68
N LEU A 110 14.18 30.04 -8.28
CA LEU A 110 13.14 30.54 -9.17
C LEU A 110 13.69 31.61 -10.13
N LYS A 111 14.49 32.57 -9.65
CA LYS A 111 15.18 33.53 -10.51
C LYS A 111 16.09 32.83 -11.53
N LYS A 112 16.83 31.80 -11.10
CA LYS A 112 17.72 31.04 -11.99
C LYS A 112 16.98 30.31 -13.10
N ILE A 113 15.84 29.68 -12.81
CA ILE A 113 15.09 28.91 -13.82
C ILE A 113 14.34 29.82 -14.80
N LEU A 114 13.94 31.02 -14.35
CA LEU A 114 13.32 32.06 -15.18
C LEU A 114 14.34 33.02 -15.81
N ASN A 115 15.64 32.77 -15.63
CA ASN A 115 16.74 33.61 -16.11
C ASN A 115 16.63 35.10 -15.72
N LEU A 116 16.16 35.38 -14.50
CA LEU A 116 15.94 36.73 -13.98
C LEU A 116 17.20 37.29 -13.29
N THR A 117 17.52 38.54 -13.62
CA THR A 117 18.58 39.34 -13.01
C THR A 117 17.96 40.55 -12.30
N ASP A 118 18.49 40.91 -11.13
CA ASP A 118 17.97 42.04 -10.34
C ASP A 118 18.13 43.40 -11.07
N ALA A 119 18.99 43.48 -12.10
CA ALA A 119 19.22 44.70 -12.88
C ALA A 119 18.26 44.86 -14.09
N ASP A 120 17.89 43.77 -14.77
CA ASP A 120 17.15 43.84 -16.03
C ASP A 120 15.66 43.47 -15.88
N HIS A 121 15.28 42.90 -14.73
CA HIS A 121 13.95 42.31 -14.52
C HIS A 121 13.27 42.79 -13.22
N GLU A 122 13.61 43.98 -12.74
CA GLU A 122 13.13 44.53 -11.45
C GLU A 122 11.59 44.46 -11.32
N ASN A 123 10.86 44.94 -12.33
CA ASN A 123 9.39 44.94 -12.33
C ASN A 123 8.79 43.53 -12.30
N GLN A 124 9.40 42.57 -13.01
CA GLN A 124 8.92 41.19 -13.05
C GLN A 124 9.22 40.45 -11.75
N ILE A 125 10.37 40.75 -11.13
CA ILE A 125 10.73 40.23 -9.82
C ILE A 125 9.79 40.82 -8.77
N GLU A 126 9.44 42.10 -8.84
CA GLU A 126 8.45 42.74 -7.96
C GLU A 126 7.08 42.07 -8.09
N GLN A 127 6.57 41.92 -9.31
CA GLN A 127 5.27 41.27 -9.57
C GLN A 127 5.24 39.80 -9.08
N LEU A 128 6.32 39.03 -9.27
CA LEU A 128 6.40 37.66 -8.72
C LEU A 128 6.39 37.63 -7.19
N VAL A 129 7.00 38.62 -6.54
CA VAL A 129 6.99 38.71 -5.06
C VAL A 129 5.60 39.08 -4.55
N GLU A 130 4.90 40.00 -5.23
CA GLU A 130 3.53 40.38 -4.90
C GLU A 130 2.55 39.21 -5.05
N LEU A 131 2.64 38.47 -6.16
CA LEU A 131 1.82 37.28 -6.41
C LEU A 131 2.10 36.18 -5.37
N ALA A 132 3.37 35.97 -5.00
CA ALA A 132 3.75 35.00 -3.98
C ALA A 132 3.27 35.42 -2.58
N TYR A 133 3.25 36.73 -2.30
CA TYR A 133 2.70 37.28 -1.08
C TYR A 133 1.18 37.08 -1.01
N PHE A 134 0.47 37.38 -2.10
CA PHE A 134 -0.98 37.26 -2.20
C PHE A 134 -1.47 35.83 -1.93
N ILE A 135 -0.90 34.84 -2.63
CA ILE A 135 -1.34 33.44 -2.48
C ILE A 135 -1.01 32.87 -1.10
N ARG A 136 0.06 33.36 -0.47
CA ARG A 136 0.44 32.96 0.88
C ARG A 136 -0.40 33.64 1.96
N PHE A 137 -0.85 34.87 1.73
CA PHE A 137 -1.61 35.67 2.69
C PHE A 137 -2.94 36.19 2.07
N PRO A 138 -3.84 35.30 1.66
CA PRO A 138 -5.05 35.67 0.91
C PRO A 138 -6.07 36.49 1.72
N SER A 139 -5.96 36.52 3.05
CA SER A 139 -6.86 37.27 3.93
C SER A 139 -6.42 38.72 4.18
N GLU A 140 -5.21 39.13 3.76
CA GLU A 140 -4.75 40.51 3.92
C GLU A 140 -5.31 41.40 2.80
N LYS A 141 -6.09 42.42 3.17
CA LYS A 141 -6.72 43.35 2.22
C LYS A 141 -5.70 44.37 1.69
N GLU A 142 -5.18 44.09 0.49
CA GLU A 142 -4.39 44.98 -0.40
C GLU A 142 -3.05 45.51 0.14
N ASN A 143 -1.99 45.26 -0.63
CA ASN A 143 -0.58 45.54 -0.35
C ASN A 143 -0.19 47.03 -0.26
N SER A 144 -1.14 47.94 -0.02
CA SER A 144 -0.91 49.39 -0.13
C SER A 144 0.13 49.90 0.87
N GLY A 145 1.41 49.88 0.44
CA GLY A 145 2.55 50.48 1.13
C GLY A 145 3.66 49.54 1.62
N MET A 146 3.62 48.21 1.37
CA MET A 146 4.74 47.32 1.73
C MET A 146 5.80 47.27 0.63
N SER A 147 7.09 47.36 1.01
CA SER A 147 8.20 47.22 0.08
C SER A 147 8.44 45.77 -0.34
N GLN A 148 8.99 45.56 -1.54
CA GLN A 148 9.36 44.23 -2.05
C GLN A 148 10.28 43.46 -1.08
N GLU A 149 11.26 44.12 -0.48
CA GLU A 149 12.17 43.51 0.52
C GLU A 149 11.41 43.05 1.78
N GLU A 150 10.40 43.80 2.22
CA GLU A 150 9.57 43.43 3.37
C GLU A 150 8.69 42.23 3.04
N MET A 151 8.07 42.20 1.86
CA MET A 151 7.29 41.04 1.37
C MET A 151 8.18 39.79 1.24
N LEU A 152 9.38 39.93 0.65
CA LEU A 152 10.32 38.84 0.50
C LEU A 152 10.78 38.28 1.86
N THR A 153 11.10 39.16 2.79
CA THR A 153 11.48 38.79 4.17
C THR A 153 10.34 38.03 4.83
N ARG A 154 9.10 38.48 4.66
CA ARG A 154 7.92 37.80 5.22
C ARG A 154 7.72 36.41 4.62
N ILE A 155 7.81 36.28 3.30
CA ILE A 155 7.73 34.97 2.62
C ILE A 155 8.85 34.04 3.12
N GLN A 156 10.05 34.55 3.40
CA GLN A 156 11.20 33.72 3.77
C GLN A 156 11.32 33.37 5.27
N THR A 157 10.65 34.09 6.19
CA THR A 157 10.93 33.99 7.63
C THR A 157 9.83 33.43 8.53
N LEU A 158 8.60 33.21 8.04
CA LEU A 158 7.42 33.29 8.94
C LEU A 158 6.81 32.01 9.54
N HIS A 159 7.34 30.78 9.39
CA HIS A 159 6.61 29.60 9.92
C HIS A 159 7.32 28.61 10.87
N LEU A 160 8.65 28.52 10.90
CA LEU A 160 9.32 27.50 11.72
C LEU A 160 9.79 28.00 13.09
N THR A 161 10.38 29.20 13.18
CA THR A 161 11.03 29.66 14.42
C THR A 161 10.06 30.15 15.50
N ASP A 162 9.00 30.89 15.17
CA ASP A 162 8.08 31.42 16.19
C ASP A 162 7.07 30.38 16.70
N ARG A 163 6.72 29.40 15.87
CA ARG A 163 5.85 28.28 16.26
C ARG A 163 6.55 27.33 17.22
N GLU A 164 7.84 27.06 17.00
CA GLU A 164 8.66 26.30 17.95
C GLU A 164 8.85 27.06 19.27
N ARG A 165 9.06 28.38 19.23
CA ARG A 165 9.13 29.23 20.43
C ARG A 165 7.82 29.20 21.23
N PHE A 166 6.69 29.37 20.54
CA PHE A 166 5.37 29.29 21.16
C PHE A 166 5.10 27.90 21.78
N GLY A 167 5.46 26.82 21.08
CA GLY A 167 5.32 25.46 21.61
C GLY A 167 6.13 25.21 22.88
N LYS A 168 7.37 25.71 22.92
CA LYS A 168 8.25 25.60 24.10
C LYS A 168 7.72 26.36 25.31
N LEU A 169 7.23 27.59 25.11
CA LEU A 169 6.77 28.46 26.21
C LEU A 169 5.36 28.11 26.74
N HIS A 170 4.59 27.32 25.99
CA HIS A 170 3.22 26.93 26.34
C HIS A 170 3.02 25.42 26.54
N CYS A 171 4.07 24.61 26.41
CA CYS A 171 4.02 23.14 26.43
C CYS A 171 2.99 22.55 25.44
N PHE A 172 2.93 23.11 24.24
CA PHE A 172 2.09 22.56 23.16
C PHE A 172 2.94 21.80 22.16
N GLU A 173 2.50 20.59 21.79
CA GLU A 173 3.16 19.73 20.80
C GLU A 173 2.16 19.23 19.75
N GLY A 174 2.68 18.76 18.60
CA GLY A 174 1.89 18.11 17.57
C GLY A 174 0.77 19.00 17.01
N VAL A 175 -0.42 18.41 16.82
CA VAL A 175 -1.59 19.08 16.22
C VAL A 175 -2.10 20.23 17.09
N ILE A 176 -2.03 20.09 18.42
CA ILE A 176 -2.48 21.13 19.38
C ILE A 176 -1.62 22.39 19.25
N LEU A 177 -0.31 22.23 18.99
CA LEU A 177 0.58 23.34 18.68
C LEU A 177 0.18 24.03 17.37
N VAL A 178 -0.15 23.27 16.31
CA VAL A 178 -0.59 23.83 15.02
C VAL A 178 -1.83 24.70 15.26
N GLU A 179 -2.84 24.14 15.90
CA GLU A 179 -4.15 24.79 16.06
C GLU A 179 -4.07 25.99 17.00
N SER A 180 -3.43 25.84 18.15
CA SER A 180 -3.34 26.92 19.15
C SER A 180 -2.47 28.09 18.66
N PHE A 181 -1.38 27.80 17.94
CA PHE A 181 -0.56 28.82 17.31
C PHE A 181 -1.32 29.54 16.19
N SER A 182 -2.05 28.81 15.35
CA SER A 182 -2.80 29.39 14.23
C SER A 182 -3.94 30.28 14.72
N VAL A 183 -4.70 29.84 15.72
CA VAL A 183 -5.78 30.64 16.34
C VAL A 183 -5.25 31.95 16.92
N LEU A 184 -4.12 31.92 17.62
CA LEU A 184 -3.54 33.13 18.19
C LEU A 184 -2.92 34.03 17.12
N PHE A 185 -2.21 33.44 16.15
CA PHE A 185 -1.62 34.15 15.02
C PHE A 185 -2.69 34.89 14.21
N GLU A 186 -3.81 34.25 13.90
CA GLU A 186 -4.96 34.84 13.22
C GLU A 186 -5.60 35.98 14.02
N ALA A 187 -5.65 35.85 15.35
CA ALA A 187 -6.27 36.83 16.23
C ALA A 187 -5.48 38.14 16.37
N VAL A 188 -4.15 38.07 16.51
CA VAL A 188 -3.34 39.25 16.92
C VAL A 188 -2.26 39.64 15.92
N GLY A 189 -1.97 38.78 14.93
CA GLY A 189 -0.90 38.98 13.95
C GLY A 189 0.51 38.78 14.51
N ILE A 190 1.47 38.50 13.62
CA ILE A 190 2.83 38.09 14.02
C ILE A 190 3.60 39.13 14.83
N LYS A 191 3.41 40.43 14.56
CA LYS A 191 4.14 41.50 15.25
C LYS A 191 3.81 41.52 16.75
N LYS A 192 2.52 41.42 17.11
CA LYS A 192 2.09 41.36 18.52
C LYS A 192 2.46 40.03 19.17
N LEU A 193 2.34 38.92 18.43
CA LEU A 193 2.74 37.60 18.91
C LEU A 193 4.24 37.53 19.27
N ARG A 194 5.12 38.14 18.48
CA ARG A 194 6.56 38.19 18.79
C ARG A 194 6.87 39.03 20.01
N VAL A 195 6.21 40.18 20.17
CA VAL A 195 6.35 41.03 21.36
C VAL A 195 5.89 40.27 22.61
N TYR A 196 4.77 39.54 22.50
CA TYR A 196 4.27 38.66 23.54
C TYR A 196 5.28 37.57 23.93
N LEU A 197 5.79 36.81 22.95
CA LEU A 197 6.75 35.73 23.19
C LEU A 197 8.03 36.23 23.84
N THR A 198 8.54 37.37 23.37
CA THR A 198 9.78 37.96 23.91
C THR A 198 9.59 38.46 25.35
N LYS A 199 8.45 39.09 25.66
CA LYS A 199 8.12 39.51 27.04
C LYS A 199 7.96 38.31 27.98
N LEU A 200 7.35 37.23 27.50
CA LEU A 200 7.19 36.01 28.29
C LEU A 200 8.53 35.31 28.54
N GLU A 201 9.38 35.17 27.52
CA GLU A 201 10.74 34.63 27.65
C GLU A 201 11.53 35.41 28.72
N ASN A 202 11.53 36.74 28.65
CA ASN A 202 12.23 37.59 29.61
C ASN A 202 11.75 37.38 31.06
N ILE A 203 10.46 37.12 31.29
CA ILE A 203 9.93 36.89 32.63
C ILE A 203 10.20 35.46 33.10
N VAL A 204 10.15 34.46 32.21
CA VAL A 204 10.50 33.07 32.53
C VAL A 204 11.99 32.93 32.88
N GLU A 205 12.85 33.74 32.27
CA GLU A 205 14.30 33.78 32.58
C GLU A 205 14.63 34.47 33.91
N LEU A 206 13.66 35.10 34.60
CA LEU A 206 13.85 35.59 35.98
C LEU A 206 13.91 34.45 37.01
N LYS A 207 13.74 33.19 36.57
CA LYS A 207 13.83 32.01 37.43
C LYS A 207 15.19 31.94 38.14
N PRO A 208 15.24 31.54 39.42
CA PRO A 208 16.50 31.28 40.11
C PRO A 208 17.33 30.19 39.40
N PRO A 209 18.67 30.19 39.52
CA PRO A 209 19.55 29.23 38.83
C PRO A 209 19.19 27.76 39.10
N ASP A 210 18.75 27.47 40.32
CA ASP A 210 18.42 26.11 40.78
C ASP A 210 17.02 25.65 40.37
N THR A 211 16.23 26.53 39.74
CA THR A 211 14.85 26.23 39.32
C THR A 211 14.83 25.73 37.88
N LYS A 212 14.25 24.54 37.67
CA LYS A 212 14.10 23.93 36.34
C LYS A 212 13.14 24.75 35.49
N HIS A 213 13.52 24.97 34.24
CA HIS A 213 12.74 25.75 33.28
C HIS A 213 11.35 25.13 33.05
N GLU A 214 11.26 23.80 32.98
CA GLU A 214 10.01 23.05 32.80
C GLU A 214 8.98 23.28 33.93
N ASP A 215 9.44 23.45 35.18
CA ASP A 215 8.56 23.70 36.32
C ASP A 215 7.92 25.10 36.23
N VAL A 216 8.67 26.09 35.74
CA VAL A 216 8.18 27.46 35.51
C VAL A 216 7.13 27.47 34.40
N ILE A 217 7.42 26.83 33.26
CA ILE A 217 6.49 26.76 32.12
C ILE A 217 5.20 25.99 32.50
N SER A 218 5.32 24.90 33.25
CA SER A 218 4.16 24.12 33.73
C SER A 218 3.24 24.93 34.64
N GLN A 219 3.80 25.79 35.48
CA GLN A 219 3.02 26.65 36.39
C GLN A 219 2.47 27.89 35.69
N TRP A 220 3.21 28.44 34.73
CA TRP A 220 2.70 29.44 33.79
C TRP A 220 1.46 28.95 33.04
N ALA A 221 1.51 27.72 32.51
CA ALA A 221 0.38 27.11 31.81
C ALA A 221 -0.88 27.01 32.69
N LYS A 222 -0.72 26.60 33.95
CA LYS A 222 -1.82 26.54 34.91
C LYS A 222 -2.36 27.92 35.26
N PHE A 223 -1.50 28.94 35.31
CA PHE A 223 -1.92 30.30 35.64
C PHE A 223 -2.82 30.91 34.56
N PHE A 224 -2.39 30.97 33.30
CA PHE A 224 -3.24 31.57 32.27
C PHE A 224 -4.50 30.73 31.98
N GLN A 225 -4.49 29.43 32.30
CA GLN A 225 -5.68 28.56 32.24
C GLN A 225 -6.64 28.72 33.44
N GLY A 226 -6.26 29.49 34.47
CA GLY A 226 -7.13 29.89 35.58
C GLY A 226 -7.24 28.88 36.71
N TYR A 227 -6.21 28.06 36.93
CA TYR A 227 -6.19 27.13 38.06
C TYR A 227 -6.06 27.89 39.40
N GLU A 228 -6.85 27.51 40.40
CA GLU A 228 -6.82 28.13 41.73
C GLU A 228 -5.44 27.96 42.39
N GLY A 229 -4.92 29.02 43.03
CA GLY A 229 -3.60 29.02 43.69
C GLY A 229 -2.37 29.04 42.74
N SER A 230 -2.57 28.87 41.43
CA SER A 230 -1.46 28.78 40.45
C SER A 230 -0.65 30.07 40.33
N PHE A 231 -1.30 31.24 40.42
CA PHE A 231 -0.61 32.54 40.40
C PHE A 231 0.33 32.72 41.59
N ALA A 232 -0.15 32.39 42.80
CA ALA A 232 0.66 32.48 44.02
C ALA A 232 1.88 31.55 43.95
N ARG A 233 1.68 30.33 43.45
CA ARG A 233 2.77 29.35 43.28
C ARG A 233 3.77 29.78 42.20
N LEU A 234 3.31 30.42 41.12
CA LEU A 234 4.18 30.96 40.08
C LEU A 234 5.02 32.14 40.60
N LYS A 235 4.42 33.04 41.41
CA LYS A 235 5.18 34.10 42.10
C LYS A 235 6.24 33.52 43.03
N GLU A 236 5.92 32.48 43.79
CA GLU A 236 6.86 31.80 44.69
C GLU A 236 8.04 31.18 43.94
N ILE A 237 7.77 30.48 42.83
CA ILE A 237 8.81 29.83 42.00
C ILE A 237 9.72 30.86 41.33
N LEU A 238 9.18 32.00 40.91
CA LEU A 238 9.94 33.11 40.34
C LEU A 238 10.51 34.07 41.40
N LYS A 239 10.27 33.82 42.69
CA LYS A 239 10.64 34.69 43.83
C LYS A 239 10.15 36.14 43.69
N LEU A 240 8.98 36.36 43.08
CA LEU A 240 8.39 37.69 42.91
C LEU A 240 7.62 38.10 44.18
N THR A 241 8.04 39.21 44.79
CA THR A 241 7.40 39.84 45.95
C THR A 241 6.56 41.04 45.52
N ASP A 242 5.42 41.26 46.17
CA ASP A 242 4.51 42.36 45.82
C ASP A 242 5.13 43.76 46.08
N ALA A 243 6.18 43.84 46.92
CA ALA A 243 6.88 45.09 47.22
C ALA A 243 8.02 45.44 46.23
N ASP A 244 8.78 44.45 45.76
CA ASP A 244 10.01 44.70 44.97
C ASP A 244 9.83 44.41 43.47
N HIS A 245 8.75 43.73 43.08
CA HIS A 245 8.57 43.23 41.71
C HIS A 245 7.21 43.59 41.08
N GLU A 246 6.63 44.72 41.51
CA GLU A 246 5.30 45.17 41.10
C GLU A 246 5.14 45.26 39.57
N SER A 247 6.15 45.78 38.85
CA SER A 247 6.13 45.89 37.39
C SER A 247 6.15 44.52 36.69
N GLN A 248 6.91 43.55 37.21
CA GLN A 248 7.02 42.21 36.63
C GLN A 248 5.75 41.41 36.88
N ILE A 249 5.18 41.54 38.09
CA ILE A 249 3.89 40.94 38.46
C ILE A 249 2.78 41.50 37.56
N LYS A 250 2.77 42.82 37.32
CA LYS A 250 1.82 43.46 36.40
C LYS A 250 1.95 42.92 34.97
N GLN A 251 3.16 42.86 34.43
CA GLN A 251 3.40 42.32 33.08
C GLN A 251 3.00 40.84 32.97
N LEU A 252 3.25 40.02 33.99
CA LEU A 252 2.89 38.59 33.99
C LEU A 252 1.37 38.39 33.92
N VAL A 253 0.60 39.22 34.63
CA VAL A 253 -0.88 39.21 34.58
C VAL A 253 -1.38 39.68 33.21
N GLU A 254 -0.78 40.73 32.64
CA GLU A 254 -1.13 41.23 31.31
C GLU A 254 -0.92 40.17 30.22
N LEU A 255 0.21 39.46 30.25
CA LEU A 255 0.51 38.37 29.32
C LEU A 255 -0.47 37.20 29.48
N ALA A 256 -0.86 36.85 30.72
CA ALA A 256 -1.79 35.76 30.99
C ALA A 256 -3.22 36.11 30.53
N HIS A 257 -3.61 37.37 30.68
CA HIS A 257 -4.87 37.86 30.15
C HIS A 257 -4.86 37.86 28.61
N PHE A 258 -3.77 38.31 27.99
CA PHE A 258 -3.62 38.39 26.55
C PHE A 258 -3.73 37.02 25.86
N ILE A 259 -3.04 36.00 26.35
CA ILE A 259 -3.09 34.66 25.76
C ILE A 259 -4.47 33.99 25.92
N ARG A 260 -5.17 34.31 27.01
CA ARG A 260 -6.49 33.75 27.30
C ARG A 260 -7.61 34.46 26.55
N PHE A 261 -7.46 35.76 26.31
CA PHE A 261 -8.46 36.62 25.67
C PHE A 261 -7.83 37.47 24.55
N PRO A 262 -7.31 36.84 23.47
CA PRO A 262 -6.51 37.54 22.46
C PRO A 262 -7.28 38.52 21.58
N MET A 263 -8.61 38.44 21.56
CA MET A 263 -9.49 39.30 20.74
C MET A 263 -9.97 40.56 21.47
N GLU A 264 -9.66 40.74 22.76
CA GLU A 264 -10.03 41.97 23.49
C GLU A 264 -9.00 43.09 23.23
N LYS A 265 -9.47 44.34 23.06
CA LYS A 265 -8.60 45.52 22.89
C LYS A 265 -7.69 45.70 24.12
N GLU A 266 -6.47 46.20 23.90
CA GLU A 266 -5.45 46.32 24.96
C GLU A 266 -6.00 47.01 26.22
N PRO A 267 -5.70 46.46 27.42
CA PRO A 267 -6.38 46.81 28.66
C PRO A 267 -5.80 48.07 29.29
N SER A 268 -5.45 49.09 28.50
CA SER A 268 -4.70 50.27 28.96
C SER A 268 -5.37 51.07 30.08
N GLU A 269 -6.63 50.76 30.43
CA GLU A 269 -7.37 51.38 31.53
C GLU A 269 -8.01 50.38 32.54
N ARG A 270 -7.75 49.07 32.47
CA ARG A 270 -8.30 48.10 33.45
C ARG A 270 -7.37 47.92 34.66
N LEU A 271 -7.94 47.87 35.86
CA LEU A 271 -7.20 47.63 37.12
C LEU A 271 -6.68 46.18 37.17
N LEU A 272 -5.45 45.98 37.66
CA LEU A 272 -4.76 44.68 37.75
C LEU A 272 -5.61 43.59 38.43
N GLU A 273 -6.30 43.97 39.51
CA GLU A 273 -7.19 43.09 40.26
C GLU A 273 -8.37 42.57 39.42
N GLU A 274 -8.89 43.38 38.51
CA GLU A 274 -10.01 42.99 37.64
C GLU A 274 -9.56 41.95 36.59
N MET A 275 -8.36 42.12 36.03
CA MET A 275 -7.77 41.17 35.09
C MET A 275 -7.46 39.82 35.77
N LEU A 276 -6.90 39.85 36.99
CA LEU A 276 -6.67 38.66 37.80
C LEU A 276 -7.98 37.94 38.12
N THR A 277 -9.00 38.70 38.53
CA THR A 277 -10.32 38.14 38.82
C THR A 277 -10.93 37.48 37.58
N ARG A 278 -10.78 38.06 36.38
CA ARG A 278 -11.26 37.45 35.12
C ARG A 278 -10.47 36.21 34.69
N ILE A 279 -9.16 36.19 34.87
CA ILE A 279 -8.34 34.98 34.64
C ILE A 279 -8.76 33.88 35.62
N GLN A 280 -9.16 34.23 36.85
CA GLN A 280 -9.61 33.27 37.86
C GLN A 280 -11.09 32.90 37.75
N GLN A 281 -11.93 33.73 37.13
CA GLN A 281 -13.33 33.43 36.85
C GLN A 281 -13.44 32.42 35.69
N SER A 282 -13.89 31.21 36.02
CA SER A 282 -14.04 30.11 35.07
C SER A 282 -15.29 30.30 34.19
N ASP A 283 -15.12 30.54 32.90
CA ASP A 283 -16.22 30.44 31.95
C ASP A 283 -16.69 28.99 31.80
N LYS A 284 -17.98 28.76 31.48
CA LYS A 284 -18.60 27.41 31.35
C LYS A 284 -17.81 26.46 30.43
N LYS A 285 -17.04 27.00 29.48
CA LYS A 285 -16.17 26.26 28.55
C LYS A 285 -14.90 25.74 29.24
N SER A 286 -14.31 26.49 30.18
CA SER A 286 -13.10 26.06 30.92
C SER A 286 -13.43 24.99 31.96
N ARG A 287 -14.60 25.04 32.63
CA ARG A 287 -15.04 23.95 33.52
C ARG A 287 -15.17 22.61 32.78
N LYS A 288 -15.61 22.63 31.52
CA LYS A 288 -15.75 21.43 30.68
C LYS A 288 -14.38 20.88 30.25
N SER A 289 -13.44 21.73 29.85
CA SER A 289 -12.08 21.31 29.48
C SER A 289 -11.25 20.85 30.68
N GLN A 290 -11.42 21.48 31.85
CA GLN A 290 -10.74 21.11 33.10
C GLN A 290 -11.29 19.79 33.68
N GLN A 291 -12.61 19.56 33.62
CA GLN A 291 -13.22 18.27 33.97
C GLN A 291 -12.80 17.15 33.02
N GLN A 292 -12.73 17.42 31.71
CA GLN A 292 -12.24 16.45 30.73
C GLN A 292 -10.75 16.14 30.89
N SER A 293 -9.90 17.15 31.15
CA SER A 293 -8.47 16.94 31.40
C SER A 293 -8.22 16.11 32.66
N THR A 294 -8.98 16.37 33.72
CA THR A 294 -8.86 15.62 34.99
C THR A 294 -9.36 14.19 34.83
N ALA A 295 -10.50 14.00 34.14
CA ALA A 295 -11.03 12.68 33.81
C ALA A 295 -10.10 11.90 32.86
N PHE A 296 -9.42 12.58 31.94
CA PHE A 296 -8.45 11.96 31.01
C PHE A 296 -7.21 11.43 31.74
N LYS A 297 -6.60 12.24 32.62
CA LYS A 297 -5.45 11.78 33.44
C LYS A 297 -5.84 10.59 34.33
N ARG A 298 -7.05 10.59 34.86
CA ARG A 298 -7.58 9.47 35.67
C ARG A 298 -7.87 8.23 34.82
N PHE A 299 -8.36 8.42 33.60
CA PHE A 299 -8.57 7.36 32.62
C PHE A 299 -7.25 6.69 32.21
N GLU A 300 -6.23 7.48 31.89
CA GLU A 300 -4.89 6.99 31.59
C GLU A 300 -4.31 6.18 32.75
N LYS A 301 -4.48 6.68 33.99
CA LYS A 301 -4.03 5.99 35.19
C LYS A 301 -4.80 4.69 35.46
N LEU A 302 -6.08 4.55 35.13
CA LEU A 302 -6.85 3.34 35.50
C LEU A 302 -6.89 2.25 34.42
N HIS A 303 -6.64 2.59 33.14
CA HIS A 303 -6.90 1.68 32.01
C HIS A 303 -5.67 1.24 31.21
N GLY A 304 -4.48 1.81 31.46
CA GLY A 304 -3.19 1.24 31.00
C GLY A 304 -2.96 1.15 29.49
N TYR A 305 -3.58 2.03 28.68
CA TYR A 305 -3.36 2.09 27.24
C TYR A 305 -2.01 2.75 26.87
N GLY A 306 -1.47 2.42 25.69
CA GLY A 306 -0.32 3.14 25.13
C GLY A 306 -0.64 4.61 24.84
N LYS A 307 0.39 5.48 24.90
CA LYS A 307 0.25 6.95 24.78
C LYS A 307 -0.53 7.40 23.53
N ASP A 308 -0.45 6.64 22.45
CA ASP A 308 -1.08 6.98 21.17
C ASP A 308 -2.55 6.54 21.06
N GLU A 309 -3.02 5.61 21.92
CA GLU A 309 -4.38 5.04 21.84
C GLU A 309 -5.33 5.58 22.92
N VAL A 310 -4.77 6.02 24.06
CA VAL A 310 -5.54 6.41 25.26
C VAL A 310 -6.50 7.58 24.97
N ALA A 311 -6.09 8.53 24.11
CA ALA A 311 -6.91 9.67 23.70
C ALA A 311 -8.16 9.25 22.93
N GLY A 312 -8.01 8.38 21.94
CA GLY A 312 -9.14 7.88 21.13
C GLY A 312 -10.13 7.06 21.95
N LYS A 313 -9.65 6.21 22.87
CA LYS A 313 -10.52 5.41 23.76
C LYS A 313 -11.25 6.25 24.79
N PHE A 314 -10.60 7.30 25.31
CA PHE A 314 -11.23 8.26 26.22
C PHE A 314 -12.36 9.03 25.52
N ILE A 315 -12.09 9.56 24.32
CA ILE A 315 -13.08 10.29 23.52
C ILE A 315 -14.31 9.41 23.27
N ALA A 316 -14.12 8.17 22.81
CA ALA A 316 -15.22 7.26 22.50
C ALA A 316 -16.14 6.96 23.71
N ILE A 317 -15.59 6.87 24.93
CA ILE A 317 -16.40 6.65 26.14
C ILE A 317 -17.07 7.93 26.62
N VAL A 318 -16.37 9.07 26.53
CA VAL A 318 -16.94 10.37 26.88
C VAL A 318 -18.09 10.72 25.93
N GLU A 319 -17.98 10.41 24.64
CA GLU A 319 -19.06 10.55 23.67
C GLU A 319 -20.24 9.62 23.97
N ALA A 320 -19.97 8.38 24.40
CA ALA A 320 -20.99 7.38 24.68
C ALA A 320 -21.76 7.60 26.00
N ALA A 321 -21.07 7.98 27.08
CA ALA A 321 -21.62 8.00 28.44
C ALA A 321 -21.55 9.37 29.13
N GLY A 322 -20.80 10.33 28.59
CA GLY A 322 -20.55 11.62 29.23
C GLY A 322 -19.52 11.57 30.37
N VAL A 323 -18.90 12.72 30.63
CA VAL A 323 -17.80 12.87 31.61
C VAL A 323 -18.24 12.52 33.04
N ALA A 324 -19.47 12.86 33.43
CA ALA A 324 -19.98 12.65 34.79
C ALA A 324 -20.13 11.15 35.14
N ARG A 325 -20.66 10.33 34.21
CA ARG A 325 -20.78 8.87 34.42
C ARG A 325 -19.41 8.19 34.41
N LEU A 326 -18.50 8.67 33.56
CA LEU A 326 -17.11 8.19 33.55
C LEU A 326 -16.37 8.48 34.86
N GLN A 327 -16.56 9.68 35.44
CA GLN A 327 -15.97 10.05 36.72
C GLN A 327 -16.50 9.17 37.86
N LYS A 328 -17.82 8.98 37.93
CA LYS A 328 -18.45 8.08 38.92
C LYS A 328 -17.91 6.66 38.80
N TYR A 329 -17.82 6.14 37.58
CA TYR A 329 -17.20 4.84 37.31
C TYR A 329 -15.75 4.75 37.80
N HIS A 330 -14.93 5.78 37.55
CA HIS A 330 -13.53 5.79 38.01
C HIS A 330 -13.40 5.87 39.52
N GLU A 331 -14.27 6.61 40.20
CA GLU A 331 -14.28 6.70 41.67
C GLU A 331 -14.64 5.37 42.30
N GLU A 332 -15.71 4.74 41.82
CA GLU A 332 -16.16 3.44 42.32
C GLU A 332 -15.13 2.34 42.02
N LEU A 333 -14.57 2.31 40.82
CA LEU A 333 -13.53 1.34 40.46
C LEU A 333 -12.25 1.55 41.26
N GLN A 334 -11.82 2.80 41.41
CA GLN A 334 -10.59 3.09 42.16
C GLN A 334 -10.76 2.74 43.64
N SER A 335 -11.89 3.11 44.25
CA SER A 335 -12.21 2.74 45.64
C SER A 335 -12.25 1.23 45.82
N LEU A 336 -12.86 0.51 44.88
CA LEU A 336 -12.99 -0.95 44.93
C LEU A 336 -11.65 -1.66 44.67
N MET A 337 -10.76 -1.10 43.86
CA MET A 337 -9.44 -1.70 43.63
C MET A 337 -8.48 -1.47 44.82
N HIS A 338 -8.56 -0.30 45.48
CA HIS A 338 -7.71 0.01 46.64
C HIS A 338 -8.12 -0.74 47.91
N SER A 339 -9.37 -1.17 48.03
CA SER A 339 -9.82 -1.95 49.20
C SER A 339 -9.24 -3.37 49.26
N PHE A 340 -8.65 -3.86 48.16
CA PHE A 340 -8.18 -5.25 48.06
C PHE A 340 -6.69 -5.40 47.69
N ASN A 341 -6.00 -4.38 47.17
CA ASN A 341 -4.56 -4.47 46.91
C ASN A 341 -3.88 -3.10 46.64
N ASP A 342 -2.58 -2.98 46.97
CA ASP A 342 -1.78 -1.76 46.74
C ASP A 342 -1.11 -1.73 45.34
N ASP A 343 -0.96 -2.87 44.66
CA ASP A 343 -0.38 -2.93 43.32
C ASP A 343 -1.44 -2.83 42.20
N LEU A 344 -1.74 -1.58 41.83
CA LEU A 344 -2.67 -1.23 40.75
C LEU A 344 -2.22 -1.70 39.36
N SER A 345 -0.95 -2.03 39.14
CA SER A 345 -0.43 -2.33 37.80
C SER A 345 -0.82 -3.73 37.33
N ALA A 346 -0.64 -4.74 38.18
CA ALA A 346 -1.05 -6.12 37.90
C ALA A 346 -2.58 -6.29 37.89
N CYS A 347 -3.29 -5.58 38.75
CA CYS A 347 -4.76 -5.62 38.82
C CYS A 347 -5.43 -5.18 37.50
N ARG A 348 -4.83 -4.22 36.77
CA ARG A 348 -5.34 -3.74 35.47
C ARG A 348 -5.42 -4.82 34.40
N ILE A 349 -4.46 -5.75 34.40
CA ILE A 349 -4.39 -6.82 33.40
C ILE A 349 -5.58 -7.77 33.58
N TYR A 350 -5.84 -8.20 34.81
CA TYR A 350 -6.98 -9.06 35.14
C TYR A 350 -8.32 -8.35 34.98
N TRP A 351 -8.41 -7.08 35.38
CA TRP A 351 -9.60 -6.25 35.17
C TRP A 351 -9.93 -6.10 33.69
N THR A 352 -8.93 -5.88 32.85
CA THR A 352 -9.07 -5.75 31.39
C THR A 352 -9.61 -7.01 30.75
N ARG A 353 -9.01 -8.16 31.08
CA ARG A 353 -9.49 -9.46 30.61
C ARG A 353 -10.92 -9.73 31.07
N PHE A 354 -11.29 -9.28 32.26
CA PHE A 354 -12.63 -9.49 32.82
C PHE A 354 -13.72 -8.72 32.08
N TYR A 355 -13.62 -7.39 31.95
CA TYR A 355 -14.67 -6.63 31.26
C TYR A 355 -14.71 -6.90 29.74
N GLN A 356 -13.62 -7.42 29.15
CA GLN A 356 -13.59 -7.87 27.75
C GLN A 356 -14.28 -9.24 27.53
N GLY A 357 -14.62 -9.95 28.61
CA GLY A 357 -15.31 -11.24 28.54
C GLY A 357 -14.41 -12.42 28.20
N CYS A 358 -13.13 -12.36 28.54
CA CYS A 358 -12.20 -13.48 28.37
C CYS A 358 -12.66 -14.68 29.23
N LYS A 359 -12.47 -15.90 28.72
CA LYS A 359 -12.79 -17.13 29.47
C LYS A 359 -11.96 -17.20 30.76
N ASP A 360 -12.58 -17.61 31.86
CA ASP A 360 -11.99 -17.78 33.20
C ASP A 360 -11.37 -16.50 33.83
N SER A 361 -11.61 -15.33 33.24
CA SER A 361 -11.03 -14.04 33.66
C SER A 361 -11.55 -13.54 35.01
N PHE A 362 -12.82 -13.76 35.35
CA PHE A 362 -13.33 -13.40 36.67
C PHE A 362 -12.80 -14.30 37.78
N PRO A 363 -12.81 -15.65 37.65
CA PRO A 363 -12.13 -16.52 38.61
C PRO A 363 -10.67 -16.13 38.85
N GLU A 364 -9.93 -15.75 37.81
CA GLU A 364 -8.55 -15.26 37.93
C GLU A 364 -8.48 -13.93 38.72
N LEU A 365 -9.32 -12.94 38.37
CA LEU A 365 -9.40 -11.67 39.08
C LEU A 365 -9.81 -11.86 40.55
N LYS A 366 -10.78 -12.74 40.79
CA LYS A 366 -11.30 -13.11 42.11
C LYS A 366 -10.23 -13.80 42.97
N ARG A 367 -9.48 -14.74 42.39
CA ARG A 367 -8.34 -15.41 43.05
C ARG A 367 -7.23 -14.44 43.38
N TRP A 368 -6.95 -13.51 42.47
CA TRP A 368 -5.91 -12.50 42.64
C TRP A 368 -6.26 -11.49 43.74
N LEU A 369 -7.52 -11.03 43.78
CA LEU A 369 -8.05 -10.14 44.82
C LEU A 369 -8.45 -10.86 46.12
N LYS A 370 -8.29 -12.19 46.19
CA LYS A 370 -8.67 -13.04 47.34
C LYS A 370 -10.15 -12.91 47.76
N LEU A 371 -11.04 -12.69 46.79
CA LEU A 371 -12.48 -12.55 47.04
C LEU A 371 -13.14 -13.92 47.26
N THR A 372 -14.07 -14.01 48.20
CA THR A 372 -14.89 -15.19 48.53
C THR A 372 -16.36 -14.89 48.26
N ASP A 373 -17.14 -15.88 47.81
CA ASP A 373 -18.57 -15.67 47.50
C ASP A 373 -19.41 -15.38 48.75
N GLN A 374 -18.94 -15.76 49.94
CA GLN A 374 -19.65 -15.57 51.20
C GLN A 374 -19.38 -14.22 51.86
N ASP A 375 -18.13 -13.73 51.83
CA ASP A 375 -17.74 -12.52 52.58
C ASP A 375 -17.73 -11.25 51.70
N HIS A 376 -17.80 -11.40 50.37
CA HIS A 376 -17.59 -10.29 49.42
C HIS A 376 -18.66 -10.23 48.32
N GLU A 377 -19.88 -10.67 48.61
CA GLU A 377 -20.97 -10.75 47.63
C GLU A 377 -21.29 -9.38 47.00
N ASP A 378 -21.33 -8.32 47.81
CA ASP A 378 -21.63 -6.97 47.37
C ASP A 378 -20.51 -6.38 46.51
N GLU A 379 -19.25 -6.65 46.84
CA GLU A 379 -18.09 -6.21 46.08
C GLU A 379 -17.97 -6.95 44.75
N ILE A 380 -18.23 -8.25 44.74
CA ILE A 380 -18.31 -9.07 43.51
C ILE A 380 -19.40 -8.53 42.59
N ARG A 381 -20.59 -8.22 43.13
CA ARG A 381 -21.68 -7.61 42.37
C ARG A 381 -21.28 -6.26 41.79
N LYS A 382 -20.54 -5.44 42.55
CA LYS A 382 -20.06 -4.12 42.11
C LYS A 382 -19.02 -4.24 40.99
N PHE A 383 -18.11 -5.23 41.06
CA PHE A 383 -17.19 -5.53 39.95
C PHE A 383 -17.94 -5.86 38.66
N PHE A 384 -19.04 -6.61 38.73
CA PHE A 384 -19.83 -6.94 37.54
C PHE A 384 -20.51 -5.72 36.93
N GLN A 385 -21.08 -4.84 37.76
CA GLN A 385 -21.70 -3.60 37.30
C GLN A 385 -20.69 -2.67 36.61
N LEU A 386 -19.50 -2.50 37.22
CA LEU A 386 -18.43 -1.69 36.66
C LEU A 386 -17.89 -2.28 35.34
N ALA A 387 -17.74 -3.60 35.26
CA ALA A 387 -17.32 -4.27 34.02
C ALA A 387 -18.38 -4.13 32.91
N TYR A 388 -19.66 -4.23 33.26
CA TYR A 388 -20.77 -4.04 32.33
C TYR A 388 -20.83 -2.63 31.77
N PHE A 389 -20.72 -1.61 32.63
CA PHE A 389 -20.62 -0.21 32.19
C PHE A 389 -19.44 0.00 31.24
N ARG A 390 -18.27 -0.57 31.55
CA ARG A 390 -17.08 -0.43 30.72
C ARG A 390 -17.23 -1.03 29.33
N ARG A 391 -17.92 -2.17 29.23
CA ARG A 391 -18.17 -2.88 27.98
C ARG A 391 -19.31 -2.28 27.16
N PHE A 392 -20.33 -1.73 27.83
CA PHE A 392 -21.54 -1.18 27.21
C PHE A 392 -21.85 0.24 27.72
N PRO A 393 -20.98 1.25 27.45
CA PRO A 393 -21.11 2.59 28.01
C PRO A 393 -22.39 3.34 27.56
N THR A 394 -23.00 2.93 26.44
CA THR A 394 -24.23 3.52 25.90
C THR A 394 -25.52 2.99 26.53
N ARG A 395 -25.47 1.96 27.39
CA ARG A 395 -26.67 1.38 28.02
C ARG A 395 -26.99 2.06 29.38
N GLN A 396 -28.27 2.08 29.75
CA GLN A 396 -28.75 2.64 31.03
C GLN A 396 -28.17 1.88 32.24
N ASP A 397 -28.21 2.51 33.42
CA ASP A 397 -27.56 2.04 34.65
C ASP A 397 -27.99 0.61 35.03
N SER A 398 -27.01 -0.28 35.21
CA SER A 398 -27.22 -1.70 35.54
C SER A 398 -27.55 -1.95 37.01
N SER A 399 -27.91 -0.91 37.77
CA SER A 399 -28.20 -0.98 39.21
C SER A 399 -29.42 -1.86 39.51
N GLU A 400 -30.39 -1.92 38.59
CA GLU A 400 -31.62 -2.73 38.71
C GLU A 400 -31.52 -4.11 38.03
N MET A 401 -30.40 -4.42 37.37
CA MET A 401 -30.21 -5.71 36.70
C MET A 401 -29.73 -6.79 37.68
N SER A 402 -30.24 -8.02 37.53
CA SER A 402 -29.76 -9.16 38.30
C SER A 402 -28.32 -9.55 37.88
N THR A 403 -27.54 -10.03 38.84
CA THR A 403 -26.14 -10.47 38.67
C THR A 403 -26.00 -11.47 37.52
N ASP A 404 -26.93 -12.42 37.39
CA ASP A 404 -26.94 -13.42 36.31
C ASP A 404 -27.15 -12.81 34.92
N LYS A 405 -27.98 -11.77 34.79
CA LYS A 405 -28.18 -11.06 33.52
C LYS A 405 -26.93 -10.28 33.13
N ILE A 406 -26.25 -9.68 34.11
CA ILE A 406 -25.00 -8.96 33.89
C ILE A 406 -23.90 -9.95 33.45
N LEU A 407 -23.78 -11.10 34.14
CA LEU A 407 -22.84 -12.15 33.79
C LEU A 407 -23.14 -12.80 32.43
N LEU A 408 -24.40 -13.01 32.07
CA LEU A 408 -24.80 -13.47 30.73
C LEU A 408 -24.39 -12.48 29.64
N ALA A 409 -24.52 -11.17 29.90
CA ALA A 409 -24.10 -10.14 28.97
C ALA A 409 -22.57 -9.94 28.92
N LEU A 410 -21.88 -10.20 30.03
CA LEU A 410 -20.41 -10.20 30.13
C LEU A 410 -19.78 -11.53 29.67
N GLY A 411 -20.58 -12.60 29.54
CA GLY A 411 -20.14 -13.94 29.22
C GLY A 411 -19.39 -14.02 27.88
N PRO A 412 -18.73 -15.16 27.61
CA PRO A 412 -18.03 -15.37 26.35
C PRO A 412 -19.04 -15.19 25.22
N THR A 413 -18.82 -14.16 24.41
CA THR A 413 -19.61 -13.90 23.20
C THR A 413 -19.69 -15.20 22.42
N LYS A 414 -20.90 -15.70 22.16
CA LYS A 414 -21.13 -16.74 21.14
C LYS A 414 -20.34 -16.31 19.91
N SER A 415 -19.40 -17.18 19.57
CA SER A 415 -18.33 -17.01 18.59
C SER A 415 -18.73 -16.11 17.42
N SER A 416 -18.28 -14.84 17.47
CA SER A 416 -17.61 -14.31 16.28
C SER A 416 -16.26 -15.04 16.20
N PRO A 417 -15.81 -15.45 15.01
CA PRO A 417 -14.48 -16.00 14.86
C PRO A 417 -13.49 -14.95 15.38
N LYS A 418 -12.66 -15.34 16.35
CA LYS A 418 -11.52 -14.59 16.90
C LYS A 418 -11.07 -13.48 15.94
N THR A 419 -11.40 -12.22 16.24
CA THR A 419 -10.61 -11.10 15.73
C THR A 419 -9.27 -11.16 16.45
N THR A 420 -8.32 -11.78 15.78
CA THR A 420 -6.87 -11.71 15.99
C THR A 420 -6.33 -10.30 15.75
N ASN A 421 -6.95 -9.28 16.35
CA ASN A 421 -6.57 -7.88 16.14
C ASN A 421 -5.78 -7.27 17.32
N ASP A 422 -5.61 -7.96 18.45
CA ASP A 422 -4.72 -7.53 19.54
C ASP A 422 -3.51 -8.46 19.75
N THR A 423 -3.20 -9.31 18.78
CA THR A 423 -1.91 -10.03 18.70
C THR A 423 -1.07 -9.52 17.53
N VAL A 424 -1.16 -8.21 17.25
CA VAL A 424 -0.11 -7.50 16.51
C VAL A 424 0.81 -6.83 17.53
N GLU A 425 1.33 -7.60 18.49
CA GLU A 425 2.78 -7.51 18.71
C GLU A 425 3.39 -7.62 17.31
N ARG A 426 4.28 -6.69 16.95
CA ARG A 426 5.06 -6.77 15.70
C ARG A 426 5.40 -8.24 15.50
N LEU A 427 4.79 -8.91 14.52
CA LEU A 427 5.12 -10.31 14.22
C LEU A 427 6.61 -10.28 13.96
N ALA A 428 7.38 -10.70 14.97
CA ALA A 428 8.81 -10.78 14.89
C ALA A 428 9.00 -11.93 13.91
N TRP A 429 9.24 -11.57 12.65
CA TRP A 429 9.73 -12.46 11.63
C TRP A 429 10.79 -13.34 12.30
N ALA A 430 10.56 -14.65 12.34
CA ALA A 430 11.51 -15.57 12.96
C ALA A 430 12.73 -15.67 12.06
N ALA A 431 13.70 -14.78 12.29
CA ALA A 431 14.89 -14.62 11.47
C ALA A 431 15.71 -15.93 11.40
N ASP A 432 15.68 -16.71 12.47
CA ASP A 432 16.19 -18.07 12.56
C ASP A 432 15.48 -19.04 11.59
N ILE A 433 14.14 -19.02 11.49
CA ILE A 433 13.38 -19.87 10.54
C ILE A 433 13.76 -19.52 9.09
N VAL A 434 13.92 -18.23 8.78
CA VAL A 434 14.27 -17.82 7.42
C VAL A 434 15.71 -18.15 7.07
N ARG A 435 16.64 -18.07 8.04
CA ARG A 435 18.02 -18.54 7.83
C ARG A 435 18.08 -20.04 7.55
N GLU A 436 17.30 -20.86 8.23
CA GLU A 436 17.19 -22.29 7.89
C GLU A 436 16.68 -22.52 6.46
N GLY A 437 15.75 -21.69 5.98
CA GLY A 437 15.33 -21.72 4.58
C GLY A 437 16.45 -21.41 3.58
N PHE A 438 17.43 -20.59 3.95
CA PHE A 438 18.64 -20.35 3.13
C PHE A 438 19.63 -21.53 3.14
N GLU A 439 19.45 -22.52 4.01
CA GLU A 439 20.26 -23.74 4.06
C GLU A 439 19.61 -24.91 3.30
N ALA A 440 18.31 -24.81 2.98
CA ALA A 440 17.58 -25.85 2.24
C ALA A 440 18.26 -26.17 0.90
N PRO A 441 18.21 -27.42 0.38
CA PRO A 441 18.79 -27.78 -0.91
C PRO A 441 18.27 -26.91 -2.06
N TYR A 442 19.17 -26.40 -2.91
CA TYR A 442 18.79 -25.60 -4.08
C TYR A 442 18.07 -26.48 -5.11
N ARG A 443 16.98 -25.98 -5.71
CA ARG A 443 16.16 -26.68 -6.71
C ARG A 443 16.29 -26.01 -8.08
N ALA A 444 16.11 -26.78 -9.15
CA ALA A 444 16.21 -26.31 -10.54
C ALA A 444 17.55 -25.63 -10.88
N TYR A 445 18.65 -26.17 -10.34
CA TYR A 445 20.01 -25.66 -10.56
C TYR A 445 20.32 -25.49 -12.07
N ASP A 446 20.06 -26.52 -12.89
CA ASP A 446 20.36 -26.50 -14.33
C ASP A 446 19.51 -25.49 -15.10
N SER A 447 18.30 -25.19 -14.63
CA SER A 447 17.37 -24.27 -15.30
C SER A 447 17.52 -22.82 -14.84
N ILE A 448 18.17 -22.56 -13.69
CA ILE A 448 18.28 -21.22 -13.10
C ILE A 448 19.73 -20.77 -13.01
N VAL A 449 20.60 -21.55 -12.36
CA VAL A 449 21.98 -21.14 -12.04
C VAL A 449 22.86 -21.18 -13.28
N ILE A 450 22.82 -22.27 -14.06
CA ILE A 450 23.65 -22.42 -15.26
C ILE A 450 23.36 -21.31 -16.29
N PRO A 451 22.09 -21.02 -16.67
CA PRO A 451 21.80 -19.96 -17.63
C PRO A 451 22.18 -18.58 -17.11
N THR A 452 21.92 -18.31 -15.81
CA THR A 452 22.30 -17.03 -15.19
C THR A 452 23.81 -16.81 -15.22
N LEU A 453 24.61 -17.83 -14.88
CA LEU A 453 26.07 -17.78 -14.97
C LEU A 453 26.52 -17.53 -16.42
N ALA A 454 25.96 -18.26 -17.38
CA ALA A 454 26.29 -18.11 -18.80
C ALA A 454 26.01 -16.67 -19.29
N THR A 455 24.85 -16.11 -18.95
CA THR A 455 24.51 -14.72 -19.27
C THR A 455 25.51 -13.74 -18.65
N LEU A 456 25.86 -13.88 -17.37
CA LEU A 456 26.83 -13.00 -16.72
C LEU A 456 28.25 -13.13 -17.30
N HIS A 457 28.65 -14.34 -17.71
CA HIS A 457 29.91 -14.56 -18.44
C HIS A 457 29.90 -13.83 -19.79
N ASN A 458 28.79 -13.92 -20.55
CA ASN A 458 28.66 -13.22 -21.83
C ASN A 458 28.74 -11.70 -21.66
N TYR A 459 28.07 -11.14 -20.64
CA TYR A 459 28.12 -9.69 -20.38
C TYR A 459 29.52 -9.19 -20.05
N VAL A 460 30.35 -9.98 -19.36
CA VAL A 460 31.77 -9.61 -19.12
C VAL A 460 32.58 -9.59 -20.43
N VAL A 461 32.27 -10.49 -21.37
CA VAL A 461 32.91 -10.53 -22.70
C VAL A 461 32.47 -9.35 -23.56
N GLU A 462 31.19 -8.99 -23.49
CA GLU A 462 30.59 -7.88 -24.26
C GLU A 462 30.95 -6.50 -23.73
N TRP A 463 31.36 -6.38 -22.45
CA TRP A 463 31.71 -5.11 -21.82
C TRP A 463 32.74 -4.30 -22.61
N LYS A 464 32.28 -3.15 -23.11
CA LYS A 464 33.07 -2.15 -23.82
C LYS A 464 32.62 -0.76 -23.37
N THR A 465 33.58 0.06 -22.93
CA THR A 465 33.32 1.40 -22.38
C THR A 465 32.65 2.35 -23.36
N ASN A 466 32.82 2.15 -24.67
CA ASN A 466 32.20 2.97 -25.71
C ASN A 466 30.80 2.49 -26.15
N LEU A 467 30.36 1.30 -25.71
CA LEU A 467 29.06 0.74 -26.08
C LEU A 467 28.09 0.77 -24.89
N TYR A 468 28.53 0.25 -23.74
CA TYR A 468 27.73 0.16 -22.52
C TYR A 468 28.12 1.25 -21.51
N ARG A 469 27.16 1.67 -20.69
CA ARG A 469 27.36 2.71 -19.67
C ARG A 469 28.25 2.29 -18.51
N ALA A 470 28.14 1.05 -18.04
CA ALA A 470 28.94 0.45 -16.96
C ALA A 470 28.74 -1.07 -16.93
N PRO A 471 29.66 -1.86 -16.32
CA PRO A 471 29.59 -3.32 -16.27
C PRO A 471 28.61 -3.80 -15.19
N TYR A 472 27.30 -3.57 -15.41
CA TYR A 472 26.26 -4.03 -14.51
C TYR A 472 24.96 -4.46 -15.21
N THR A 473 24.21 -5.31 -14.53
CA THR A 473 22.80 -5.61 -14.83
C THR A 473 21.95 -5.63 -13.55
N SER A 474 20.64 -5.83 -13.69
CA SER A 474 19.70 -5.99 -12.60
C SER A 474 19.10 -7.40 -12.59
N ILE A 475 18.93 -7.97 -11.41
CA ILE A 475 18.15 -9.20 -11.22
C ILE A 475 16.77 -8.80 -10.69
N VAL A 476 15.75 -9.07 -11.49
CA VAL A 476 14.38 -8.60 -11.28
C VAL A 476 13.46 -9.78 -10.98
N GLY A 477 12.54 -9.60 -10.04
CA GLY A 477 11.54 -10.61 -9.73
C GLY A 477 10.76 -10.25 -8.48
N ALA A 478 9.64 -10.94 -8.27
CA ALA A 478 8.76 -10.73 -7.13
C ALA A 478 9.50 -10.86 -5.78
N THR A 479 8.96 -10.25 -4.72
CA THR A 479 9.42 -10.55 -3.37
C THR A 479 9.28 -12.05 -3.10
N MET A 480 10.18 -12.64 -2.33
CA MET A 480 10.16 -14.07 -1.99
C MET A 480 10.38 -15.05 -3.17
N SER A 481 10.75 -14.57 -4.36
CA SER A 481 11.02 -15.43 -5.54
C SER A 481 12.38 -16.15 -5.52
N GLY A 482 13.22 -15.91 -4.50
CA GLY A 482 14.53 -16.55 -4.36
C GLY A 482 15.72 -15.80 -4.98
N LYS A 483 15.59 -14.52 -5.37
CA LYS A 483 16.70 -13.70 -5.93
C LYS A 483 17.98 -13.74 -5.10
N THR A 484 17.88 -13.44 -3.81
CA THR A 484 19.04 -13.48 -2.90
C THR A 484 19.61 -14.90 -2.77
N ARG A 485 18.74 -15.92 -2.81
CA ARG A 485 19.19 -17.32 -2.78
C ARG A 485 19.93 -17.71 -4.06
N LEU A 486 19.53 -17.19 -5.22
CA LEU A 486 20.26 -17.33 -6.48
C LEU A 486 21.66 -16.72 -6.35
N VAL A 487 21.79 -15.49 -5.84
CA VAL A 487 23.10 -14.84 -5.63
C VAL A 487 24.01 -15.68 -4.71
N ILE A 488 23.47 -16.22 -3.62
CA ILE A 488 24.21 -17.12 -2.72
C ILE A 488 24.65 -18.39 -3.45
N GLU A 489 23.82 -18.95 -4.33
CA GLU A 489 24.17 -20.13 -5.10
C GLU A 489 25.24 -19.84 -6.16
N LEU A 490 25.20 -18.66 -6.81
CA LEU A 490 26.25 -18.19 -7.73
C LEU A 490 27.62 -18.12 -7.03
N ALA A 491 27.65 -17.80 -5.73
CA ALA A 491 28.88 -17.70 -4.95
C ALA A 491 29.66 -19.03 -4.83
N LYS A 492 29.04 -20.17 -5.18
CA LYS A 492 29.73 -21.47 -5.28
C LYS A 492 30.54 -21.63 -6.57
N HIS A 493 30.33 -20.74 -7.54
CA HIS A 493 30.92 -20.83 -8.89
C HIS A 493 31.80 -19.62 -9.25
N VAL A 494 31.55 -18.47 -8.63
CA VAL A 494 32.30 -17.23 -8.84
C VAL A 494 32.55 -16.53 -7.51
N CYS A 495 33.62 -15.75 -7.40
CA CYS A 495 33.87 -14.92 -6.22
C CYS A 495 32.80 -13.83 -6.12
N VAL A 496 31.81 -13.99 -5.23
CA VAL A 496 30.76 -12.99 -5.00
C VAL A 496 31.15 -12.07 -3.85
N VAL A 497 31.15 -10.76 -4.11
CA VAL A 497 31.16 -9.72 -3.07
C VAL A 497 29.70 -9.34 -2.83
N TYR A 498 29.11 -9.76 -1.72
CA TYR A 498 27.70 -9.51 -1.40
C TYR A 498 27.55 -8.33 -0.43
N ILE A 499 26.72 -7.34 -0.78
CA ILE A 499 26.42 -6.17 0.06
C ILE A 499 24.90 -5.93 0.07
N CYS A 500 24.27 -6.12 1.23
CA CYS A 500 22.85 -5.83 1.45
C CYS A 500 22.65 -4.43 2.04
N LEU A 501 21.95 -3.56 1.30
CA LEU A 501 21.79 -2.13 1.63
C LEU A 501 20.54 -1.80 2.45
N ARG A 502 19.89 -2.81 3.02
CA ARG A 502 18.68 -2.70 3.84
C ARG A 502 18.81 -1.58 4.91
N PRO A 503 17.77 -0.79 5.21
CA PRO A 503 17.87 0.31 6.18
C PRO A 503 18.38 -0.10 7.57
N PRO A 504 19.02 0.82 8.33
CA PRO A 504 19.41 0.55 9.72
C PRO A 504 18.19 0.10 10.55
N LYS A 505 18.40 -0.87 11.46
CA LYS A 505 17.35 -1.45 12.34
C LYS A 505 16.25 -2.24 11.62
N SER A 506 16.42 -2.54 10.33
CA SER A 506 15.48 -3.43 9.65
C SER A 506 15.60 -4.86 10.16
N THR A 507 14.46 -5.54 10.30
CA THR A 507 14.38 -6.95 10.73
C THR A 507 14.35 -7.94 9.54
N GLY A 508 14.52 -7.44 8.31
CA GLY A 508 14.50 -8.27 7.10
C GLY A 508 15.74 -9.15 6.95
N GLN A 509 15.64 -10.20 6.14
CA GLN A 509 16.70 -11.16 5.87
C GLN A 509 17.04 -11.21 4.37
N PRO A 510 18.34 -11.30 3.99
CA PRO A 510 19.52 -11.22 4.86
C PRO A 510 19.68 -9.83 5.54
N PRO A 511 20.46 -9.75 6.64
CA PRO A 511 20.63 -8.51 7.39
C PRO A 511 21.40 -7.46 6.57
N ARG A 512 21.39 -6.23 7.07
CA ARG A 512 22.19 -5.13 6.49
C ARG A 512 23.67 -5.47 6.61
N SER A 513 24.42 -5.39 5.51
CA SER A 513 25.86 -5.62 5.53
C SER A 513 26.61 -4.47 6.19
N GLU A 514 27.73 -4.77 6.85
CA GLU A 514 28.60 -3.74 7.46
C GLU A 514 29.12 -2.71 6.42
N LEU A 515 29.42 -3.18 5.20
CA LEU A 515 29.83 -2.31 4.08
C LEU A 515 28.70 -1.41 3.56
N ALA A 516 27.45 -1.61 3.96
CA ALA A 516 26.35 -0.73 3.55
C ALA A 516 26.54 0.70 4.05
N ASN A 517 27.20 0.90 5.20
CA ASN A 517 27.54 2.24 5.71
C ASN A 517 28.62 2.92 4.85
N SER A 518 29.47 2.14 4.19
CA SER A 518 30.45 2.62 3.19
C SER A 518 29.79 3.01 1.85
N MET A 519 28.58 2.49 1.56
CA MET A 519 27.81 2.87 0.37
C MET A 519 26.80 3.99 0.63
N LEU A 520 26.21 4.02 1.83
CA LEU A 520 25.18 4.97 2.27
C LEU A 520 25.69 5.73 3.51
N PRO A 521 26.53 6.78 3.35
CA PRO A 521 27.00 7.59 4.47
C PRO A 521 25.86 8.41 5.09
N ASP A 522 26.04 8.83 6.34
CA ASP A 522 25.15 9.77 7.02
C ASP A 522 25.13 11.12 6.27
N GLN A 523 23.93 11.63 6.00
CA GLN A 523 23.71 12.91 5.30
C GLN A 523 24.32 14.11 6.04
N ALA A 524 24.56 14.00 7.35
CA ALA A 524 25.25 15.03 8.11
C ALA A 524 26.73 15.20 7.72
N VAL A 525 27.33 14.21 7.06
CA VAL A 525 28.74 14.23 6.66
C VAL A 525 28.85 14.66 5.20
N LYS A 526 29.46 15.81 4.93
CA LYS A 526 29.81 16.22 3.56
C LYS A 526 30.94 15.34 3.04
N VAL A 527 30.64 14.45 2.11
CA VAL A 527 31.62 13.56 1.48
C VAL A 527 31.50 13.65 -0.03
N ASP A 528 32.63 13.74 -0.75
CA ASP A 528 32.66 13.45 -2.19
C ASP A 528 32.36 11.96 -2.37
N LEU A 529 31.13 11.65 -2.78
CA LEU A 529 30.66 10.28 -2.95
C LEU A 529 31.38 9.55 -4.09
N GLN A 530 31.75 10.25 -5.16
CA GLN A 530 32.46 9.63 -6.28
C GLN A 530 33.88 9.23 -5.83
N GLU A 531 34.54 10.08 -5.05
CA GLU A 531 35.80 9.74 -4.37
C GLU A 531 35.64 8.52 -3.46
N ARG A 532 34.60 8.54 -2.62
CA ARG A 532 34.33 7.49 -1.66
C ARG A 532 34.07 6.15 -2.34
N TYR A 533 33.30 6.13 -3.42
CA TYR A 533 33.00 4.93 -4.19
C TYR A 533 34.23 4.40 -4.93
N ALA A 534 35.05 5.28 -5.51
CA ALA A 534 36.33 4.87 -6.09
C ALA A 534 37.25 4.23 -5.04
N ARG A 535 37.29 4.80 -3.83
CA ARG A 535 38.08 4.27 -2.70
C ARG A 535 37.53 2.93 -2.22
N LEU A 536 36.22 2.80 -2.08
CA LEU A 536 35.55 1.57 -1.68
C LEU A 536 35.83 0.43 -2.67
N LEU A 537 35.63 0.65 -3.97
CA LEU A 537 35.90 -0.38 -4.99
C LEU A 537 37.39 -0.74 -5.04
N THR A 538 38.29 0.24 -4.92
CA THR A 538 39.73 -0.01 -4.85
C THR A 538 40.08 -0.89 -3.64
N ALA A 539 39.54 -0.58 -2.47
CA ALA A 539 39.74 -1.37 -1.26
C ALA A 539 39.20 -2.80 -1.42
N ILE A 540 37.98 -2.96 -1.93
CA ILE A 540 37.38 -4.27 -2.24
C ILE A 540 38.32 -5.08 -3.14
N PHE A 541 38.80 -4.51 -4.26
CA PHE A 541 39.68 -5.23 -5.17
C PHE A 541 41.03 -5.60 -4.55
N ARG A 542 41.62 -4.73 -3.72
CA ARG A 542 42.86 -5.05 -3.02
C ARG A 542 42.68 -6.18 -2.01
N VAL A 543 41.60 -6.16 -1.24
CA VAL A 543 41.28 -7.22 -0.27
C VAL A 543 41.02 -8.54 -0.99
N VAL A 544 40.24 -8.54 -2.07
CA VAL A 544 40.02 -9.74 -2.91
C VAL A 544 41.35 -10.25 -3.46
N ALA A 545 42.18 -9.39 -4.05
CA ALA A 545 43.46 -9.80 -4.60
C ALA A 545 44.39 -10.38 -3.52
N SER A 546 44.46 -9.73 -2.35
CA SER A 546 45.23 -10.19 -1.19
C SER A 546 44.73 -11.54 -0.67
N PHE A 547 43.41 -11.74 -0.65
CA PHE A 547 42.78 -12.99 -0.23
C PHE A 547 43.21 -14.15 -1.13
N PHE A 548 43.09 -14.02 -2.45
CA PHE A 548 43.38 -15.13 -3.38
C PHE A 548 44.88 -15.31 -3.67
N SER A 549 45.72 -14.32 -3.38
CA SER A 549 47.18 -14.42 -3.59
C SER A 549 47.93 -15.16 -2.48
N LYS A 550 47.27 -15.62 -1.41
CA LYS A 550 47.97 -16.34 -0.33
C LYS A 550 48.42 -17.73 -0.80
N PRO A 551 49.68 -18.14 -0.59
CA PRO A 551 50.20 -19.41 -1.10
C PRO A 551 49.38 -20.64 -0.67
N ASP A 552 48.93 -20.68 0.59
CA ASP A 552 48.10 -21.76 1.17
C ASP A 552 46.72 -21.91 0.51
N ARG A 553 46.29 -20.93 -0.30
CA ARG A 553 45.04 -20.94 -1.05
C ARG A 553 45.25 -21.25 -2.52
N GLN A 554 46.33 -20.76 -3.12
CA GLN A 554 46.65 -21.03 -4.53
C GLN A 554 46.86 -22.53 -4.79
N ASP A 555 47.35 -23.27 -3.79
CA ASP A 555 47.55 -24.72 -3.87
C ASP A 555 46.25 -25.55 -3.77
N LYS A 556 45.09 -24.91 -3.52
CA LYS A 556 43.79 -25.59 -3.35
C LYS A 556 42.96 -25.58 -4.63
N LEU A 557 42.01 -26.51 -4.75
CA LEU A 557 41.02 -26.51 -5.83
C LEU A 557 40.20 -25.22 -5.81
N ILE A 558 39.78 -24.73 -6.99
CA ILE A 558 39.00 -23.49 -7.14
C ILE A 558 37.76 -23.50 -6.23
N LYS A 559 37.07 -24.64 -6.14
CA LYS A 559 35.91 -24.81 -5.26
C LYS A 559 36.26 -24.55 -3.79
N ASP A 560 37.37 -25.09 -3.30
CA ASP A 560 37.80 -24.90 -1.91
C ASP A 560 38.23 -23.45 -1.64
N GLN A 561 38.81 -22.78 -2.65
CA GLN A 561 39.13 -21.36 -2.56
C GLN A 561 37.86 -20.50 -2.46
N LEU A 562 36.84 -20.80 -3.27
CA LEU A 562 35.54 -20.12 -3.22
C LEU A 562 34.78 -20.41 -1.92
N ASP A 563 34.80 -21.64 -1.43
CA ASP A 563 34.20 -21.99 -0.12
C ASP A 563 34.88 -21.23 1.04
N ALA A 564 36.21 -21.08 0.97
CA ALA A 564 36.95 -20.26 1.94
C ALA A 564 36.60 -18.76 1.81
N TRP A 565 36.45 -18.26 0.58
CA TRP A 565 36.01 -16.89 0.32
C TRP A 565 34.62 -16.62 0.87
N ASN A 566 33.68 -17.55 0.65
CA ASN A 566 32.31 -17.45 1.11
C ASN A 566 32.23 -17.37 2.64
N LYS A 567 33.01 -18.19 3.35
CA LYS A 567 33.12 -18.13 4.83
C LYS A 567 33.72 -16.81 5.33
N TYR A 568 34.58 -16.18 4.54
CA TYR A 568 35.26 -14.94 4.91
C TYR A 568 34.43 -13.68 4.60
N SER A 569 33.56 -13.72 3.59
CA SER A 569 32.90 -12.54 3.02
C SER A 569 31.37 -12.53 3.08
N LEU A 570 30.69 -13.68 3.07
CA LEU A 570 29.23 -13.72 3.02
C LEU A 570 28.62 -13.55 4.41
N GLN A 571 28.04 -12.38 4.66
CA GLN A 571 27.27 -12.08 5.86
C GLN A 571 25.80 -12.49 5.66
N LEU A 572 25.42 -13.66 6.19
CA LEU A 572 24.03 -14.17 6.15
C LEU A 572 23.28 -14.01 7.48
N ASP A 573 23.97 -13.63 8.55
CA ASP A 573 23.40 -13.30 9.84
C ASP A 573 24.04 -12.03 10.43
N ASP A 574 23.65 -11.67 11.65
CA ASP A 574 24.12 -10.43 12.30
C ASP A 574 25.59 -10.52 12.75
N THR A 575 26.30 -11.62 12.46
CA THR A 575 27.71 -11.78 12.78
C THR A 575 28.56 -10.98 11.78
N PRO A 576 29.40 -10.04 12.24
CA PRO A 576 30.31 -9.32 11.36
C PRO A 576 31.30 -10.28 10.70
N VAL A 577 31.55 -10.06 9.40
CA VAL A 577 32.53 -10.83 8.63
C VAL A 577 33.86 -10.08 8.52
N GLN A 578 34.97 -10.80 8.61
CA GLN A 578 36.32 -10.20 8.57
C GLN A 578 36.57 -9.38 7.30
N PHE A 579 35.98 -9.80 6.17
CA PHE A 579 36.05 -9.07 4.91
C PHE A 579 35.66 -7.58 5.04
N ALA A 580 34.59 -7.28 5.78
CA ALA A 580 34.13 -5.90 5.93
C ALA A 580 35.14 -5.05 6.71
N CYS A 581 35.74 -5.61 7.76
CA CYS A 581 36.79 -4.96 8.54
C CYS A 581 38.01 -4.66 7.66
N ASP A 582 38.50 -5.67 6.92
CA ASP A 582 39.69 -5.53 6.07
C ASP A 582 39.47 -4.48 4.97
N VAL A 583 38.26 -4.40 4.38
CA VAL A 583 37.92 -3.36 3.40
C VAL A 583 37.89 -1.97 4.04
N GLN A 584 37.31 -1.83 5.24
CA GLN A 584 37.28 -0.55 5.95
C GLN A 584 38.68 -0.08 6.36
N GLU A 585 39.57 -0.99 6.75
CA GLU A 585 40.98 -0.69 7.03
C GLU A 585 41.73 -0.24 5.77
N GLU A 586 41.57 -0.95 4.65
CA GLU A 586 42.12 -0.54 3.35
C GLU A 586 41.59 0.83 2.91
N MET A 587 40.30 1.12 3.14
CA MET A 587 39.76 2.46 2.88
C MET A 587 40.43 3.54 3.74
N LYS A 588 40.70 3.29 5.03
CA LYS A 588 41.42 4.24 5.89
C LYS A 588 42.84 4.49 5.38
N MET A 589 43.58 3.42 5.08
CA MET A 589 44.93 3.52 4.52
C MET A 589 44.97 4.30 3.20
N LEU A 590 43.97 4.11 2.32
CA LEU A 590 43.84 4.87 1.07
C LEU A 590 43.50 6.35 1.30
N ALA A 591 42.79 6.69 2.38
CA ALA A 591 42.45 8.07 2.70
C ALA A 591 43.65 8.86 3.23
N GLU A 592 44.61 8.19 3.88
CA GLU A 592 45.84 8.81 4.41
C GLU A 592 46.91 9.07 3.32
N GLN A 593 46.71 8.56 2.09
CA GLN A 593 47.62 8.79 0.98
C GLN A 593 47.39 10.18 0.36
N SER A 594 48.41 11.06 0.45
CA SER A 594 48.39 12.46 -0.01
C SER A 594 48.11 12.69 -1.51
N ASN A 595 48.11 11.62 -2.33
CA ASN A 595 47.91 11.71 -3.79
C ASN A 595 46.46 11.42 -4.24
N TRP A 596 45.53 11.18 -3.30
CA TRP A 596 44.16 10.75 -3.60
C TRP A 596 43.25 11.89 -4.10
N ASP A 597 43.63 13.15 -3.94
CA ASP A 597 42.80 14.30 -4.36
C ASP A 597 42.67 14.43 -5.89
N ASN A 598 43.64 13.90 -6.66
CA ASN A 598 43.63 13.96 -8.12
C ASN A 598 42.76 12.85 -8.75
N SER A 599 41.70 13.25 -9.48
CA SER A 599 40.76 12.34 -10.17
C SER A 599 41.44 11.33 -11.11
N ALA A 600 42.41 11.77 -11.93
CA ALA A 600 43.11 10.89 -12.86
C ALA A 600 43.96 9.83 -12.13
N THR A 601 44.54 10.20 -10.98
CA THR A 601 45.27 9.27 -10.12
C THR A 601 44.33 8.24 -9.49
N ARG A 602 43.17 8.68 -8.98
CA ARG A 602 42.14 7.78 -8.41
C ARG A 602 41.71 6.71 -9.39
N ILE A 603 41.39 7.10 -10.63
CA ILE A 603 40.99 6.18 -11.70
C ILE A 603 42.11 5.18 -12.02
N ARG A 604 43.36 5.64 -12.15
CA ARG A 604 44.51 4.75 -12.41
C ARG A 604 44.70 3.73 -11.28
N VAL A 605 44.56 4.14 -10.02
CA VAL A 605 44.70 3.25 -8.87
C VAL A 605 43.56 2.22 -8.83
N LEU A 606 42.32 2.65 -9.10
CA LEU A 606 41.15 1.77 -9.23
C LEU A 606 41.38 0.71 -10.32
N GLN A 607 41.79 1.14 -11.52
CA GLN A 607 42.07 0.25 -12.64
C GLN A 607 43.22 -0.73 -12.36
N ALA A 608 44.28 -0.27 -11.70
CA ALA A 608 45.40 -1.13 -11.28
C ALA A 608 44.96 -2.18 -10.26
N ALA A 609 44.11 -1.79 -9.29
CA ALA A 609 43.55 -2.71 -8.30
C ALA A 609 42.65 -3.76 -8.97
N ALA A 610 41.79 -3.34 -9.91
CA ALA A 610 40.94 -4.25 -10.69
C ALA A 610 41.76 -5.26 -11.51
N LYS A 611 42.84 -4.81 -12.18
CA LYS A 611 43.75 -5.71 -12.91
C LYS A 611 44.44 -6.72 -11.99
N LYS A 612 44.92 -6.27 -10.83
CA LYS A 612 45.56 -7.14 -9.83
C LYS A 612 44.56 -8.18 -9.31
N MET A 613 43.34 -7.77 -8.98
CA MET A 613 42.25 -8.68 -8.60
C MET A 613 42.02 -9.74 -9.69
N ASN A 614 41.90 -9.34 -10.95
CA ASN A 614 41.69 -10.26 -12.06
C ASN A 614 42.83 -11.28 -12.20
N GLN A 615 44.07 -10.88 -11.94
CA GLN A 615 45.24 -11.78 -11.97
C GLN A 615 45.26 -12.76 -10.79
N SER A 616 44.81 -12.32 -9.61
CA SER A 616 44.83 -13.11 -8.39
C SER A 616 43.72 -14.16 -8.30
N VAL A 617 42.52 -13.87 -8.81
CA VAL A 617 41.38 -14.78 -8.70
C VAL A 617 41.51 -15.94 -9.71
N PRO A 618 41.31 -17.20 -9.28
CA PRO A 618 41.43 -18.37 -10.16
C PRO A 618 40.43 -18.34 -11.32
N SER A 619 40.83 -18.92 -12.46
CA SER A 619 39.99 -19.09 -13.66
C SER A 619 39.87 -20.56 -14.05
N THR A 620 38.72 -20.95 -14.61
CA THR A 620 38.41 -22.36 -14.90
C THR A 620 38.79 -22.82 -16.32
N ASN A 621 39.15 -21.95 -17.28
CA ASN A 621 39.49 -22.36 -18.66
C ASN A 621 40.53 -21.44 -19.38
N GLN A 622 40.99 -21.90 -20.55
CA GLN A 622 42.15 -21.49 -21.39
C GLN A 622 42.51 -19.98 -21.44
N GLU A 623 43.82 -19.73 -21.51
CA GLU A 623 44.42 -18.39 -21.68
C GLU A 623 43.78 -17.60 -22.84
N GLY A 624 43.32 -16.38 -22.56
CA GLY A 624 42.96 -15.39 -23.59
C GLY A 624 41.47 -15.01 -23.72
N VAL A 625 40.54 -15.67 -23.03
CA VAL A 625 39.11 -15.27 -23.01
C VAL A 625 38.78 -14.54 -21.71
N ALA A 626 38.16 -13.35 -21.81
CA ALA A 626 37.68 -12.62 -20.64
C ALA A 626 36.60 -13.44 -19.92
N GLN A 627 36.82 -13.75 -18.63
CA GLN A 627 35.90 -14.56 -17.83
C GLN A 627 35.43 -13.75 -16.61
N LEU A 628 34.15 -13.87 -16.24
CA LEU A 628 33.66 -13.41 -14.94
C LEU A 628 34.44 -14.12 -13.82
N LYS A 629 35.18 -13.33 -13.04
CA LYS A 629 35.94 -13.80 -11.87
C LYS A 629 35.36 -13.27 -10.56
N VAL A 630 34.94 -12.00 -10.56
CA VAL A 630 34.32 -11.34 -9.40
C VAL A 630 32.97 -10.76 -9.79
N LEU A 631 31.96 -11.09 -9.00
CA LEU A 631 30.62 -10.54 -9.10
C LEU A 631 30.33 -9.68 -7.86
N LEU A 632 30.10 -8.38 -8.05
CA LEU A 632 29.59 -7.52 -6.99
C LEU A 632 28.06 -7.59 -6.98
N ALA A 633 27.49 -8.18 -5.93
CA ALA A 633 26.04 -8.26 -5.75
C ALA A 633 25.57 -7.24 -4.71
N ILE A 634 24.80 -6.25 -5.18
CA ILE A 634 24.18 -5.23 -4.32
C ILE A 634 22.72 -5.60 -4.12
N ASP A 635 22.37 -6.07 -2.91
CA ASP A 635 21.00 -6.39 -2.53
C ASP A 635 20.29 -5.22 -1.84
N GLU A 636 18.96 -5.19 -1.96
CA GLU A 636 18.13 -4.05 -1.56
C GLU A 636 18.60 -2.74 -2.21
N ALA A 637 18.97 -2.80 -3.50
CA ALA A 637 19.63 -1.72 -4.23
C ALA A 637 18.81 -0.41 -4.32
N ARG A 638 17.49 -0.46 -4.10
CA ARG A 638 16.60 0.71 -4.07
C ARG A 638 17.08 1.82 -3.14
N ASN A 639 17.77 1.47 -2.06
CA ASN A 639 18.29 2.43 -1.10
C ASN A 639 19.38 3.36 -1.70
N LEU A 640 20.04 2.98 -2.80
CA LEU A 640 20.95 3.86 -3.54
C LEU A 640 20.23 4.87 -4.45
N VAL A 641 18.99 4.56 -4.81
CA VAL A 641 18.21 5.37 -5.74
C VAL A 641 17.38 6.41 -4.99
N GLU A 642 16.91 6.08 -3.79
CA GLU A 642 16.14 6.97 -2.92
C GLU A 642 16.98 8.10 -2.29
N GLN A 643 18.31 7.99 -2.31
CA GLN A 643 19.24 8.97 -1.76
C GLN A 643 19.86 9.82 -2.86
N THR A 644 19.94 11.13 -2.66
CA THR A 644 20.60 12.09 -3.56
C THR A 644 21.66 12.90 -2.84
N ASP A 645 22.69 13.33 -3.56
CA ASP A 645 23.70 14.26 -3.06
C ASP A 645 23.20 15.71 -2.99
N ASP A 646 24.08 16.63 -2.59
CA ASP A 646 23.79 18.07 -2.51
C ASP A 646 23.40 18.69 -3.87
N GLU A 647 23.69 18.00 -4.98
CA GLU A 647 23.37 18.39 -6.36
C GLU A 647 22.11 17.69 -6.92
N GLU A 648 21.33 17.03 -6.06
CA GLU A 648 20.12 16.25 -6.43
C GLU A 648 20.42 15.05 -7.37
N VAL A 649 21.68 14.58 -7.43
CA VAL A 649 22.10 13.38 -8.18
C VAL A 649 21.99 12.15 -7.29
N SER A 650 21.34 11.09 -7.77
CA SER A 650 21.19 9.87 -6.97
C SER A 650 22.53 9.17 -6.71
N TYR A 651 22.67 8.59 -5.52
CA TYR A 651 23.87 7.87 -5.12
C TYR A 651 24.20 6.73 -6.09
N PHE A 652 23.16 6.06 -6.61
CA PHE A 652 23.32 5.07 -7.68
C PHE A 652 24.01 5.63 -8.93
N ARG A 653 23.63 6.83 -9.39
CA ARG A 653 24.24 7.44 -10.58
C ARG A 653 25.72 7.74 -10.37
N LEU A 654 26.09 8.22 -9.19
CA LEU A 654 27.49 8.45 -8.82
C LEU A 654 28.27 7.13 -8.75
N PHE A 655 27.69 6.08 -8.17
CA PHE A 655 28.30 4.76 -8.13
C PHE A 655 28.50 4.19 -9.54
N ARG A 656 27.50 4.34 -10.42
CA ARG A 656 27.56 3.92 -11.82
C ARG A 656 28.69 4.61 -12.58
N ARG A 657 28.93 5.91 -12.36
CA ARG A 657 30.06 6.64 -12.97
C ARG A 657 31.39 5.99 -12.60
N VAL A 658 31.58 5.60 -11.34
CA VAL A 658 32.81 4.91 -10.91
C VAL A 658 32.93 3.51 -11.53
N LEU A 659 31.82 2.78 -11.66
CA LEU A 659 31.82 1.48 -12.34
C LEU A 659 32.22 1.60 -13.82
N ALA A 660 31.87 2.70 -14.50
CA ALA A 660 32.21 2.95 -15.90
C ALA A 660 33.74 3.07 -16.13
N GLU A 661 34.48 3.48 -15.11
CA GLU A 661 35.95 3.66 -15.18
C GLU A 661 36.75 2.33 -15.10
N LEU A 662 36.06 1.20 -14.93
CA LEU A 662 36.69 -0.11 -14.80
C LEU A 662 37.22 -0.66 -16.13
N PRO A 663 38.37 -1.35 -16.11
CA PRO A 663 39.01 -1.81 -17.34
C PRO A 663 38.19 -2.90 -18.05
N ILE A 664 38.16 -2.84 -19.38
CA ILE A 664 37.68 -3.92 -20.24
C ILE A 664 38.46 -5.20 -19.92
N SER A 665 37.78 -6.35 -19.92
CA SER A 665 38.36 -7.66 -19.57
C SER A 665 38.96 -7.74 -18.15
N GLY A 666 38.50 -6.88 -17.23
CA GLY A 666 38.91 -6.89 -15.82
C GLY A 666 38.34 -8.03 -14.97
N GLY A 667 37.61 -8.99 -15.58
CA GLY A 667 37.00 -10.13 -14.89
C GLY A 667 35.95 -9.76 -13.84
N PHE A 668 35.40 -8.54 -13.91
CA PHE A 668 34.48 -7.99 -12.93
C PHE A 668 33.12 -7.66 -13.55
N PHE A 669 32.05 -7.91 -12.81
CA PHE A 669 30.70 -7.45 -13.16
C PHE A 669 29.88 -7.15 -11.90
N SER A 670 28.85 -6.32 -12.03
CA SER A 670 27.93 -6.00 -10.93
C SER A 670 26.49 -6.45 -11.21
N VAL A 671 25.79 -6.92 -10.19
CA VAL A 671 24.34 -7.20 -10.22
C VAL A 671 23.64 -6.43 -9.11
N PHE A 672 22.53 -5.78 -9.45
CA PHE A 672 21.66 -5.11 -8.50
C PHE A 672 20.39 -5.94 -8.33
N THR A 673 20.13 -6.45 -7.12
CA THR A 673 18.86 -7.10 -6.78
C THR A 673 17.94 -6.10 -6.10
N ASP A 674 16.75 -5.92 -6.67
CA ASP A 674 15.64 -5.19 -6.05
C ASP A 674 14.31 -5.76 -6.57
N THR A 675 13.21 -5.50 -5.87
CA THR A 675 11.88 -5.86 -6.36
C THR A 675 11.38 -4.92 -7.47
N THR A 676 12.16 -3.94 -7.95
CA THR A 676 11.89 -2.97 -9.05
C THR A 676 11.23 -1.67 -8.66
N SER A 677 11.74 -0.92 -7.67
CA SER A 677 11.42 0.52 -7.67
C SER A 677 12.21 1.20 -8.79
N ARG A 678 11.62 1.14 -10.00
CA ARG A 678 12.00 1.81 -11.25
C ARG A 678 13.26 1.23 -11.89
N LEU A 679 13.09 0.21 -12.74
CA LEU A 679 14.10 -0.15 -13.75
C LEU A 679 14.57 1.09 -14.52
N ALA A 680 13.68 2.06 -14.79
CA ALA A 680 14.01 3.39 -15.31
C ALA A 680 15.01 4.21 -14.47
N ASN A 681 15.11 3.99 -13.14
CA ASN A 681 16.12 4.68 -12.33
C ASN A 681 17.49 4.01 -12.40
N PHE A 682 17.51 2.69 -12.57
CA PHE A 682 18.72 1.92 -12.89
C PHE A 682 19.04 1.98 -14.39
N SER A 683 18.13 2.47 -15.24
CA SER A 683 18.16 2.42 -16.70
C SER A 683 17.19 3.42 -17.37
N PRO A 684 17.39 4.74 -17.25
CA PRO A 684 16.48 5.74 -17.86
C PRO A 684 16.56 5.71 -19.38
N ALA A 685 15.47 6.11 -20.05
CA ALA A 685 15.46 6.36 -21.49
C ALA A 685 16.56 7.37 -21.86
N LEU A 686 17.15 7.23 -23.05
CA LEU A 686 18.32 7.99 -23.49
C LEU A 686 18.10 9.51 -23.38
N ASP A 687 16.88 9.97 -23.62
CA ASP A 687 16.50 11.39 -23.64
C ASP A 687 16.25 11.98 -22.24
N ASP A 688 16.01 11.13 -21.23
CA ASP A 688 15.67 11.53 -19.86
C ASP A 688 16.85 11.40 -18.87
N ASP A 689 18.04 11.02 -19.34
CA ASP A 689 19.24 10.98 -18.50
C ASP A 689 20.13 12.23 -18.69
N PRO A 690 20.17 13.16 -17.72
CA PRO A 690 21.06 14.32 -17.77
C PRO A 690 22.55 13.97 -17.85
N SER A 691 22.92 12.72 -17.55
CA SER A 691 24.28 12.18 -17.71
C SER A 691 24.61 11.67 -19.11
N ALA A 692 23.70 11.78 -20.08
CA ALA A 692 23.95 11.48 -21.50
C ALA A 692 24.80 12.57 -22.22
N ARG A 693 25.30 13.57 -21.49
CA ARG A 693 26.27 14.53 -22.02
C ARG A 693 27.60 13.80 -22.33
N PRO A 694 28.37 14.25 -23.34
CA PRO A 694 29.38 13.43 -24.01
C PRO A 694 30.65 13.25 -23.16
N ASP A 695 30.56 12.39 -22.15
CA ASP A 695 31.68 12.02 -21.26
C ASP A 695 32.53 10.87 -21.85
N GLY A 696 32.27 10.46 -23.10
CA GLY A 696 33.04 9.44 -23.83
C GLY A 696 32.66 7.98 -23.54
N HIS A 697 31.64 7.75 -22.71
CA HIS A 697 31.11 6.42 -22.38
C HIS A 697 29.90 6.05 -23.27
N GLY A 698 29.68 4.76 -23.45
CA GLY A 698 28.59 4.21 -24.26
C GLY A 698 27.20 4.45 -23.68
N ALA A 699 26.18 4.30 -24.52
CA ALA A 699 24.81 4.67 -24.19
C ALA A 699 23.94 3.48 -23.73
N GLU A 700 24.34 2.25 -24.07
CA GLU A 700 23.56 1.03 -23.86
C GLU A 700 23.69 0.45 -22.44
N LEU A 701 22.78 -0.46 -22.10
CA LEU A 701 22.72 -1.15 -20.81
C LEU A 701 22.51 -2.65 -21.03
N PHE A 702 23.15 -3.48 -20.21
CA PHE A 702 22.97 -4.93 -20.26
C PHE A 702 21.56 -5.34 -19.85
N GLU A 703 20.96 -6.30 -20.57
CA GLU A 703 19.57 -6.71 -20.35
C GLU A 703 19.35 -7.23 -18.92
N PRO A 704 18.25 -6.85 -18.25
CA PRO A 704 17.93 -7.34 -16.91
C PRO A 704 17.63 -8.84 -16.92
N ILE A 705 18.03 -9.52 -15.85
CA ILE A 705 17.76 -10.94 -15.63
C ILE A 705 16.46 -11.07 -14.82
N TYR A 706 15.35 -11.37 -15.49
CA TYR A 706 14.03 -11.51 -14.85
C TYR A 706 13.36 -12.87 -15.08
N GLN A 707 13.85 -13.66 -16.04
CA GLN A 707 13.33 -14.97 -16.39
C GLN A 707 13.84 -16.04 -15.41
N ILE A 708 13.41 -15.96 -14.15
CA ILE A 708 13.80 -16.88 -13.07
C ILE A 708 12.62 -17.83 -12.80
N PRO A 709 12.64 -19.07 -13.33
CA PRO A 709 11.52 -20.02 -13.18
C PRO A 709 11.51 -20.65 -11.78
N SER A 710 11.12 -19.88 -10.76
CA SER A 710 11.15 -20.30 -9.36
C SER A 710 9.79 -20.66 -8.75
N LEU A 711 8.71 -20.57 -9.53
CA LEU A 711 7.38 -21.02 -9.10
C LEU A 711 7.34 -22.55 -8.97
N ASP A 712 6.63 -23.03 -7.96
CA ASP A 712 6.28 -24.44 -7.75
C ASP A 712 7.47 -25.40 -7.54
N LEU A 713 8.68 -24.87 -7.29
CA LEU A 713 9.91 -25.66 -7.14
C LEU A 713 9.86 -26.73 -6.04
N PHE A 714 9.00 -26.53 -5.04
CA PHE A 714 8.87 -27.39 -3.86
C PHE A 714 7.53 -28.12 -3.79
N VAL A 715 6.73 -28.09 -4.86
CA VAL A 715 5.48 -28.86 -4.91
C VAL A 715 5.82 -30.36 -4.82
N PRO A 716 5.29 -31.09 -3.82
CA PRO A 716 5.54 -32.51 -3.65
C PRO A 716 4.81 -33.34 -4.70
N ALA A 717 4.92 -34.67 -4.60
CA ALA A 717 4.17 -35.58 -5.46
C ALA A 717 2.65 -35.32 -5.40
N LEU A 718 1.94 -35.73 -6.46
CA LEU A 718 0.48 -35.57 -6.57
C LEU A 718 -0.23 -36.16 -5.35
N PRO A 719 -1.20 -35.43 -4.76
CA PRO A 719 -1.91 -35.92 -3.59
C PRO A 719 -2.70 -37.19 -3.93
N LYS A 720 -2.69 -38.16 -3.01
CA LYS A 720 -3.42 -39.41 -3.17
C LYS A 720 -4.77 -39.42 -2.48
N THR A 721 -4.96 -38.62 -1.43
CA THR A 721 -6.22 -38.59 -0.65
C THR A 721 -6.76 -37.18 -0.53
N TRP A 722 -8.04 -37.05 -0.17
CA TRP A 722 -8.65 -35.74 0.08
C TRP A 722 -7.99 -34.99 1.25
N ARG A 723 -7.54 -35.71 2.29
CA ARG A 723 -6.80 -35.11 3.42
C ARG A 723 -5.46 -34.55 2.96
N GLU A 724 -4.71 -35.32 2.17
CA GLU A 724 -3.46 -34.84 1.58
C GLU A 724 -3.74 -33.60 0.73
N LEU A 725 -4.76 -33.67 -0.15
CA LEU A 725 -5.23 -32.58 -1.02
C LEU A 725 -5.47 -31.25 -0.27
N LEU A 726 -5.90 -31.28 0.99
CA LEU A 726 -6.14 -30.05 1.74
C LEU A 726 -5.04 -29.69 2.74
N SER A 727 -3.91 -30.41 2.74
CA SER A 727 -2.82 -30.18 3.68
C SER A 727 -2.16 -28.80 3.46
N PRO A 728 -2.07 -27.95 4.51
CA PRO A 728 -1.46 -26.62 4.36
C PRO A 728 0.01 -26.69 3.95
N GLY A 729 0.75 -27.69 4.43
CA GLY A 729 2.15 -27.90 4.07
C GLY A 729 2.35 -28.08 2.57
N ARG A 730 1.44 -28.76 1.86
CA ARG A 730 1.46 -28.81 0.40
C ARG A 730 0.98 -27.50 -0.20
N LEU A 731 -0.18 -27.01 0.21
CA LEU A 731 -0.81 -25.87 -0.46
C LEU A 731 0.09 -24.61 -0.43
N LEU A 732 0.88 -24.43 0.63
CA LEU A 732 1.82 -23.31 0.74
C LEU A 732 3.07 -23.44 -0.14
N THR A 733 3.28 -24.59 -0.80
CA THR A 733 4.36 -24.80 -1.79
C THR A 733 3.99 -24.42 -3.22
N TYR A 734 2.71 -24.21 -3.52
CA TYR A 734 2.26 -23.69 -4.81
C TYR A 734 2.53 -22.19 -4.90
N GLY A 735 3.47 -21.80 -5.77
CA GLY A 735 3.93 -20.44 -5.96
C GLY A 735 5.40 -20.23 -5.59
N GLY A 736 5.73 -19.07 -5.04
CA GLY A 736 7.11 -18.73 -4.68
C GLY A 736 7.71 -19.69 -3.62
N PRO A 737 9.02 -19.99 -3.68
CA PRO A 737 9.65 -21.06 -2.92
C PRO A 737 9.68 -20.84 -1.39
N PHE A 738 9.40 -19.63 -0.93
CA PHE A 738 9.55 -19.23 0.47
C PHE A 738 8.48 -19.82 1.41
N TYR A 739 7.20 -19.74 1.04
CA TYR A 739 6.10 -19.93 2.00
C TYR A 739 5.99 -21.36 2.52
N GLY A 740 6.15 -22.35 1.64
CA GLY A 740 6.16 -23.76 2.01
C GLY A 740 7.32 -24.11 2.95
N LEU A 741 8.54 -23.66 2.63
CA LEU A 741 9.73 -23.85 3.47
C LEU A 741 9.54 -23.17 4.84
N TYR A 742 9.12 -21.90 4.85
CA TYR A 742 8.90 -21.17 6.10
C TYR A 742 7.90 -21.91 7.00
N TYR A 743 6.78 -22.35 6.44
CA TYR A 743 5.76 -23.09 7.17
C TYR A 743 6.31 -24.41 7.73
N GLU A 744 7.02 -25.19 6.92
CA GLU A 744 7.61 -26.47 7.34
C GLU A 744 8.56 -26.29 8.54
N HIS A 745 9.50 -25.35 8.44
CA HIS A 745 10.46 -25.06 9.50
C HIS A 745 9.77 -24.49 10.75
N ALA A 746 8.77 -23.62 10.57
CA ALA A 746 7.99 -23.09 11.68
C ALA A 746 7.15 -24.15 12.40
N THR A 747 6.60 -25.12 11.67
CA THR A 747 5.91 -26.27 12.26
C THR A 747 6.87 -27.16 13.04
N LYS A 748 8.07 -27.44 12.50
CA LYS A 748 9.10 -28.24 13.19
C LYS A 748 9.55 -27.64 14.51
N LYS A 749 9.67 -26.30 14.59
CA LYS A 749 10.08 -25.61 15.83
C LYS A 749 9.04 -25.66 16.96
N GLY A 750 7.78 -25.98 16.65
CA GLY A 750 6.70 -25.96 17.62
C GLY A 750 6.26 -24.54 17.95
N GLY A 751 5.07 -24.15 17.49
CA GLY A 751 4.45 -22.86 17.78
C GLY A 751 2.99 -22.86 17.38
N ALA A 752 2.17 -22.04 18.04
CA ALA A 752 0.76 -21.90 17.71
C ALA A 752 0.57 -21.05 16.44
N ASN A 753 -0.49 -21.34 15.67
CA ASN A 753 -0.95 -20.54 14.54
C ASN A 753 0.07 -20.35 13.39
N GLN A 754 0.90 -21.35 13.10
CA GLN A 754 1.94 -21.21 12.05
C GLN A 754 1.38 -20.96 10.66
N LEU A 755 0.22 -21.53 10.36
CA LEU A 755 -0.50 -21.29 9.13
C LEU A 755 -0.92 -19.82 9.01
N GLU A 756 -1.60 -19.29 10.05
CA GLU A 756 -2.03 -17.90 10.09
C GLU A 756 -0.85 -16.93 10.04
N ASN A 757 0.27 -17.24 10.71
CA ASN A 757 1.48 -16.44 10.67
C ASN A 757 2.08 -16.41 9.26
N THR A 758 2.14 -17.56 8.57
CA THR A 758 2.66 -17.66 7.20
C THR A 758 1.79 -16.86 6.21
N LEU A 759 0.46 -16.99 6.31
CA LEU A 759 -0.49 -16.22 5.50
C LEU A 759 -0.46 -14.72 5.85
N CYS A 760 -0.21 -14.37 7.11
CA CYS A 760 0.01 -12.98 7.53
C CYS A 760 1.24 -12.38 6.84
N ILE A 761 2.36 -13.11 6.81
CA ILE A 761 3.58 -12.71 6.09
C ILE A 761 3.27 -12.53 4.60
N ALA A 762 2.56 -13.47 3.98
CA ALA A 762 2.15 -13.36 2.58
C ALA A 762 1.32 -12.09 2.32
N GLY A 763 0.31 -11.80 3.15
CA GLY A 763 -0.54 -10.62 3.01
C GLY A 763 0.21 -9.30 3.23
N LEU A 764 1.08 -9.23 4.24
CA LEU A 764 1.90 -8.04 4.50
C LEU A 764 2.90 -7.77 3.37
N LYS A 765 3.48 -8.82 2.79
CA LYS A 765 4.36 -8.74 1.62
C LYS A 765 3.60 -8.33 0.36
N LEU A 766 2.41 -8.88 0.12
CA LEU A 766 1.55 -8.50 -1.00
C LEU A 766 1.15 -7.02 -0.94
N LEU A 767 0.87 -6.50 0.26
CA LEU A 767 0.43 -5.12 0.45
C LEU A 767 1.57 -4.11 0.67
N CYS A 768 2.82 -4.56 0.74
CA CYS A 768 3.98 -3.73 1.07
C CYS A 768 3.84 -2.94 2.39
N ARG A 769 3.33 -3.55 3.45
CA ARG A 769 3.12 -2.86 4.75
C ARG A 769 3.63 -3.68 5.92
N SER A 770 4.00 -3.01 7.00
CA SER A 770 4.33 -3.64 8.29
C SER A 770 3.08 -4.00 9.10
N LYS A 771 1.93 -3.39 8.79
CA LYS A 771 0.62 -3.67 9.37
C LYS A 771 -0.44 -3.60 8.28
N PHE A 772 -1.51 -4.36 8.44
CA PHE A 772 -2.60 -4.34 7.48
C PHE A 772 -3.34 -2.98 7.48
N PRO A 773 -3.54 -2.37 6.30
CA PRO A 773 -4.25 -1.09 6.19
C PRO A 773 -5.76 -1.27 6.43
N THR A 774 -6.44 -0.18 6.79
CA THR A 774 -7.90 -0.12 6.74
C THR A 774 -8.39 0.04 5.29
N SER A 775 -9.67 -0.25 5.03
CA SER A 775 -10.25 -0.16 3.67
C SER A 775 -10.02 1.19 2.99
N LYS A 776 -10.09 2.30 3.76
CA LYS A 776 -9.91 3.67 3.26
C LYS A 776 -8.47 3.99 2.88
N MET A 777 -7.49 3.25 3.42
CA MET A 777 -6.06 3.46 3.17
C MET A 777 -5.51 2.59 2.04
N LEU A 778 -6.35 1.77 1.40
CA LEU A 778 -5.95 0.95 0.26
C LEU A 778 -5.70 1.82 -0.97
N THR A 779 -4.46 1.77 -1.45
CA THR A 779 -4.03 2.36 -2.72
C THR A 779 -4.50 1.53 -3.91
N GLN A 780 -4.48 2.12 -5.10
CA GLN A 780 -4.87 1.42 -6.33
C GLN A 780 -3.97 0.19 -6.59
N SER A 781 -2.65 0.32 -6.48
CA SER A 781 -1.69 -0.78 -6.66
C SER A 781 -1.92 -1.93 -5.65
N GLN A 782 -2.23 -1.60 -4.40
CA GLN A 782 -2.59 -2.63 -3.39
C GLN A 782 -3.90 -3.36 -3.75
N ILE A 783 -4.89 -2.66 -4.30
CA ILE A 783 -6.14 -3.28 -4.74
C ILE A 783 -5.89 -4.20 -5.92
N PHE A 784 -5.10 -3.78 -6.91
CA PHE A 784 -4.69 -4.64 -8.02
C PHE A 784 -3.85 -5.83 -7.57
N ALA A 785 -3.06 -5.70 -6.52
CA ALA A 785 -2.34 -6.84 -5.95
C ALA A 785 -3.28 -7.88 -5.34
N LEU A 786 -4.29 -7.42 -4.58
CA LEU A 786 -5.31 -8.28 -3.99
C LEU A 786 -6.15 -8.96 -5.07
N LEU A 787 -6.67 -8.18 -6.03
CA LEU A 787 -7.56 -8.70 -7.08
C LEU A 787 -6.78 -9.52 -8.11
N GLY A 788 -5.56 -9.12 -8.47
CA GLY A 788 -4.66 -9.87 -9.34
C GLY A 788 -4.39 -11.26 -8.80
N SER A 789 -4.09 -11.39 -7.50
CA SER A 789 -3.85 -12.68 -6.84
C SER A 789 -5.10 -13.58 -6.74
N VAL A 790 -6.30 -13.04 -6.90
CA VAL A 790 -7.57 -13.75 -6.64
C VAL A 790 -8.37 -14.03 -7.91
N ILE A 791 -8.42 -13.08 -8.85
CA ILE A 791 -9.19 -13.20 -10.10
C ILE A 791 -8.35 -13.02 -11.38
N HIS A 792 -7.02 -12.85 -11.25
CA HIS A 792 -6.10 -12.62 -12.36
C HIS A 792 -6.53 -11.43 -13.24
N THR A 793 -6.52 -10.22 -12.68
CA THR A 793 -6.87 -8.97 -13.39
C THR A 793 -5.84 -8.63 -14.47
N ARG A 794 -6.28 -8.32 -15.69
CA ARG A 794 -5.39 -7.94 -16.80
C ARG A 794 -5.31 -6.43 -16.99
N LEU A 795 -4.18 -5.87 -16.57
CA LEU A 795 -3.85 -4.47 -16.82
C LEU A 795 -3.50 -4.22 -18.29
N TYR A 796 -3.72 -2.99 -18.74
CA TYR A 796 -3.27 -2.54 -20.04
C TYR A 796 -1.74 -2.43 -20.07
N ASN A 797 -1.12 -2.93 -21.14
CA ASN A 797 0.34 -3.15 -21.21
C ASN A 797 1.18 -1.89 -20.96
N ASN A 798 0.67 -0.69 -21.28
CA ASN A 798 1.41 0.58 -21.11
C ASN A 798 1.07 1.30 -19.79
N SER A 799 0.40 0.63 -18.85
CA SER A 799 0.07 1.23 -17.56
C SER A 799 1.31 1.34 -16.67
N SER A 800 1.57 2.53 -16.13
CA SER A 800 2.67 2.79 -15.19
C SER A 800 2.56 1.95 -13.91
N ILE A 801 1.36 1.46 -13.58
CA ILE A 801 1.08 0.65 -12.39
C ILE A 801 1.86 -0.68 -12.39
N HIS A 802 2.23 -1.23 -13.56
CA HIS A 802 3.01 -2.46 -13.63
C HIS A 802 4.33 -2.35 -12.86
N THR A 803 4.98 -1.19 -12.94
CA THR A 803 6.22 -0.91 -12.20
C THR A 803 5.98 -1.04 -10.70
N ASP A 804 4.95 -0.37 -10.17
CA ASP A 804 4.61 -0.40 -8.74
C ASP A 804 4.26 -1.81 -8.25
N LEU A 805 3.57 -2.58 -9.10
CA LEU A 805 3.13 -3.92 -8.74
C LEU A 805 4.30 -4.90 -8.61
N VAL A 806 5.27 -4.85 -9.52
CA VAL A 806 6.51 -5.64 -9.39
C VAL A 806 7.32 -5.11 -8.21
N SER A 807 7.48 -3.77 -8.11
CA SER A 807 8.31 -3.08 -7.11
C SER A 807 7.97 -3.41 -5.67
N SER A 808 6.68 -3.47 -5.38
CA SER A 808 6.17 -3.37 -4.02
C SER A 808 5.12 -4.43 -3.71
N HIS A 809 4.50 -5.04 -4.71
CA HIS A 809 3.29 -5.85 -4.50
C HIS A 809 3.37 -7.27 -5.04
N ALA A 810 4.57 -7.85 -5.09
CA ALA A 810 4.79 -9.27 -5.42
C ALA A 810 4.31 -9.72 -6.82
N ALA A 811 4.03 -8.78 -7.73
CA ALA A 811 3.78 -9.16 -9.12
C ALA A 811 5.07 -9.71 -9.76
N HIS A 812 4.90 -10.66 -10.66
CA HIS A 812 5.99 -11.20 -11.45
C HIS A 812 6.23 -10.30 -12.66
N CYS A 813 7.50 -10.05 -12.96
CA CYS A 813 7.88 -9.34 -14.18
C CYS A 813 7.83 -10.33 -15.35
N MET A 814 6.89 -10.13 -16.27
CA MET A 814 6.69 -11.00 -17.43
C MET A 814 7.51 -10.54 -18.62
N PHE A 815 7.71 -9.23 -18.74
CA PHE A 815 8.42 -8.64 -19.86
C PHE A 815 8.94 -7.25 -19.48
N ILE A 816 10.11 -6.93 -20.00
CA ILE A 816 10.70 -5.59 -19.98
C ILE A 816 10.99 -5.28 -21.44
N ASP A 817 10.49 -4.16 -21.94
CA ASP A 817 10.77 -3.79 -23.32
C ASP A 817 12.26 -3.41 -23.52
N PRO A 818 12.82 -3.56 -24.73
CA PRO A 818 14.22 -3.22 -25.01
C PRO A 818 14.62 -1.79 -24.62
N THR A 819 13.71 -0.82 -24.78
CA THR A 819 13.92 0.59 -24.39
C THR A 819 13.77 0.82 -22.88
N ARG A 820 13.19 -0.15 -22.16
CA ARG A 820 12.91 -0.17 -20.71
C ARG A 820 11.95 0.92 -20.27
N GLU A 821 11.13 1.42 -21.18
CA GLU A 821 10.11 2.43 -20.93
C GLU A 821 8.87 1.82 -20.28
N PHE A 822 8.58 0.54 -20.57
CA PHE A 822 7.48 -0.16 -19.92
C PHE A 822 7.81 -1.60 -19.52
N ILE A 823 7.09 -2.05 -18.50
CA ILE A 823 7.19 -3.37 -17.91
C ILE A 823 5.79 -3.99 -17.96
N ILE A 824 5.71 -5.27 -18.26
CA ILE A 824 4.47 -6.04 -18.12
C ILE A 824 4.61 -6.89 -16.87
N SER A 825 3.69 -6.70 -15.94
CA SER A 825 3.59 -7.49 -14.70
C SER A 825 2.38 -8.40 -14.71
N ASP A 826 2.47 -9.51 -13.99
CA ASP A 826 1.37 -10.45 -13.83
C ASP A 826 1.35 -11.10 -12.44
N TYR A 827 0.20 -11.64 -12.05
CA TYR A 827 0.00 -12.44 -10.83
C TYR A 827 -0.25 -13.90 -11.21
N PRO A 828 0.82 -14.69 -11.44
CA PRO A 828 0.67 -16.12 -11.68
C PRO A 828 0.03 -16.80 -10.47
N SER A 829 -0.50 -18.00 -10.73
CA SER A 829 -1.16 -18.88 -9.75
C SER A 829 -0.26 -19.09 -8.52
N GLN A 830 -0.71 -18.62 -7.36
CA GLN A 830 0.06 -18.64 -6.12
C GLN A 830 -0.87 -18.75 -4.91
N PHE A 831 -1.05 -19.97 -4.41
CA PHE A 831 -1.98 -20.26 -3.33
C PHE A 831 -1.76 -19.42 -2.05
N PRO A 832 -0.52 -19.16 -1.57
CA PRO A 832 -0.28 -18.31 -0.40
C PRO A 832 -0.80 -16.88 -0.57
N TYR A 833 -0.54 -16.24 -1.72
CA TYR A 833 -0.99 -14.87 -1.98
C TYR A 833 -2.50 -14.80 -2.19
N ALA A 834 -3.07 -15.73 -2.96
CA ALA A 834 -4.52 -15.87 -3.12
C ALA A 834 -5.25 -16.02 -1.77
N SER A 835 -4.75 -16.91 -0.91
CA SER A 835 -5.30 -17.14 0.43
C SER A 835 -5.18 -15.91 1.33
N ALA A 836 -4.01 -15.24 1.32
CA ALA A 836 -3.79 -14.05 2.12
C ALA A 836 -4.64 -12.86 1.65
N ALA A 837 -4.78 -12.68 0.33
CA ALA A 837 -5.64 -11.66 -0.27
C ALA A 837 -7.11 -11.92 0.09
N SER A 838 -7.58 -13.15 -0.07
CA SER A 838 -8.93 -13.58 0.34
C SER A 838 -9.17 -13.37 1.83
N ALA A 839 -8.21 -13.73 2.69
CA ALA A 839 -8.29 -13.47 4.12
C ALA A 839 -8.40 -11.98 4.45
N PHE A 840 -7.66 -11.12 3.74
CA PHE A 840 -7.76 -9.68 3.92
C PHE A 840 -9.12 -9.13 3.46
N LEU A 841 -9.61 -9.53 2.29
CA LEU A 841 -10.92 -9.12 1.76
C LEU A 841 -12.06 -9.54 2.72
N ALA A 842 -11.98 -10.74 3.31
CA ALA A 842 -12.98 -11.27 4.23
C ALA A 842 -13.03 -10.57 5.61
N ARG A 843 -12.03 -9.75 5.98
CA ARG A 843 -12.02 -9.05 7.28
C ARG A 843 -13.11 -8.01 7.43
N SER A 844 -13.55 -7.42 6.32
CA SER A 844 -14.56 -6.36 6.32
C SER A 844 -15.26 -6.29 4.97
N HIS A 845 -16.59 -6.21 4.97
CA HIS A 845 -17.36 -5.93 3.75
C HIS A 845 -16.93 -4.62 3.07
N CYS A 846 -16.37 -3.66 3.82
CA CYS A 846 -15.83 -2.42 3.26
C CYS A 846 -14.60 -2.65 2.37
N ASN A 847 -13.85 -3.75 2.55
CA ASN A 847 -12.72 -4.08 1.69
C ASN A 847 -13.22 -4.51 0.31
N TRP A 848 -14.24 -5.38 0.26
CA TRP A 848 -14.90 -5.78 -0.97
C TRP A 848 -15.50 -4.59 -1.71
N ASP A 849 -16.27 -3.75 -1.02
CA ASP A 849 -16.86 -2.54 -1.59
C ASP A 849 -15.80 -1.63 -2.22
N ARG A 850 -14.72 -1.32 -1.48
CA ARG A 850 -13.62 -0.48 -2.00
C ARG A 850 -12.96 -1.10 -3.23
N CYS A 851 -12.65 -2.40 -3.18
CA CYS A 851 -11.95 -3.08 -4.29
C CYS A 851 -12.81 -3.11 -5.56
N ILE A 852 -14.11 -3.42 -5.45
CA ILE A 852 -15.03 -3.46 -6.59
C ILE A 852 -15.22 -2.06 -7.20
N ASN A 853 -15.39 -1.02 -6.37
CA ASN A 853 -15.53 0.35 -6.88
C ASN A 853 -14.26 0.84 -7.60
N VAL A 854 -13.07 0.54 -7.08
CA VAL A 854 -11.80 0.90 -7.75
C VAL A 854 -11.62 0.10 -9.05
N LEU A 855 -12.03 -1.16 -9.07
CA LEU A 855 -12.02 -1.95 -10.30
C LEU A 855 -12.96 -1.36 -11.35
N ALA A 856 -14.15 -0.91 -10.95
CA ALA A 856 -15.10 -0.23 -11.84
C ALA A 856 -14.50 1.06 -12.43
N LEU A 857 -13.85 1.88 -11.60
CA LEU A 857 -13.16 3.09 -12.06
C LEU A 857 -12.01 2.76 -13.02
N ALA A 858 -11.25 1.70 -12.75
CA ALA A 858 -10.17 1.28 -13.64
C ALA A 858 -10.67 0.81 -15.03
N VAL A 859 -11.85 0.18 -15.09
CA VAL A 859 -12.52 -0.13 -16.37
C VAL A 859 -12.93 1.15 -17.09
N GLN A 860 -13.51 2.13 -16.37
CA GLN A 860 -13.91 3.42 -16.96
C GLN A 860 -12.71 4.18 -17.54
N ASN A 861 -11.59 4.18 -16.82
CA ASN A 861 -10.37 4.89 -17.22
C ASN A 861 -9.53 4.13 -18.26
N GLY A 862 -9.99 2.96 -18.75
CA GLY A 862 -9.24 2.16 -19.73
C GLY A 862 -7.92 1.53 -19.20
N LEU A 863 -7.74 1.45 -17.87
CA LEU A 863 -6.55 0.86 -17.25
C LEU A 863 -6.48 -0.66 -17.37
N LEU A 864 -7.62 -1.29 -17.63
CA LEU A 864 -7.75 -2.73 -17.86
C LEU A 864 -7.87 -3.00 -19.36
N ALA A 865 -7.16 -4.03 -19.84
CA ALA A 865 -7.33 -4.49 -21.20
C ALA A 865 -8.79 -4.93 -21.41
N ASN A 866 -9.38 -4.62 -22.58
CA ASN A 866 -10.77 -4.95 -22.93
C ASN A 866 -11.10 -6.43 -22.64
N GLY A 867 -11.63 -6.68 -21.45
CA GLY A 867 -12.23 -7.92 -20.99
C GLY A 867 -13.60 -7.56 -20.41
N ASP A 868 -14.61 -8.40 -20.62
CA ASP A 868 -15.97 -8.09 -20.21
C ASP A 868 -16.01 -7.89 -18.69
N ALA A 869 -16.34 -6.67 -18.24
CA ALA A 869 -16.49 -6.34 -16.83
C ALA A 869 -17.45 -7.30 -16.11
N GLY A 870 -18.36 -7.94 -16.86
CA GLY A 870 -19.21 -9.01 -16.37
C GLY A 870 -18.45 -10.27 -15.96
N GLU A 871 -17.46 -10.72 -16.75
CA GLU A 871 -16.65 -11.91 -16.41
C GLU A 871 -15.87 -11.67 -15.11
N MET A 872 -15.25 -10.49 -14.98
CA MET A 872 -14.56 -10.10 -13.74
C MET A 872 -15.52 -10.05 -12.55
N ALA A 873 -16.72 -9.47 -12.73
CA ALA A 873 -17.75 -9.47 -11.70
C ALA A 873 -18.15 -10.90 -11.30
N THR A 874 -18.30 -11.81 -12.27
CA THR A 874 -18.67 -13.20 -12.04
C THR A 874 -17.61 -13.92 -11.21
N ARG A 875 -16.33 -13.79 -11.55
CA ARG A 875 -15.22 -14.36 -10.76
C ARG A 875 -15.21 -13.84 -9.32
N LEU A 876 -15.40 -12.54 -9.11
CA LEU A 876 -15.49 -11.94 -7.77
C LEU A 876 -16.68 -12.50 -6.97
N ILE A 877 -17.84 -12.66 -7.61
CA ILE A 877 -19.03 -13.27 -7.00
C ILE A 877 -18.76 -14.72 -6.59
N LEU A 878 -18.12 -15.51 -7.44
CA LEU A 878 -17.79 -16.91 -7.16
C LEU A 878 -16.81 -17.04 -5.99
N ILE A 879 -15.75 -16.22 -5.95
CA ILE A 879 -14.82 -16.17 -4.81
C ILE A 879 -15.53 -15.75 -3.53
N TYR A 880 -16.34 -14.70 -3.60
CA TYR A 880 -17.10 -14.23 -2.45
C TYR A 880 -18.07 -15.32 -1.93
N ALA A 881 -18.74 -16.05 -2.82
CA ALA A 881 -19.62 -17.16 -2.46
C ALA A 881 -18.84 -18.31 -1.79
N MET A 882 -17.64 -18.66 -2.28
CA MET A 882 -16.77 -19.63 -1.60
C MET A 882 -16.43 -19.19 -0.17
N GLN A 883 -16.13 -17.90 0.03
CA GLN A 883 -15.83 -17.34 1.36
C GLN A 883 -17.04 -17.35 2.31
N GLN A 884 -18.26 -17.18 1.79
CA GLN A 884 -19.49 -17.17 2.60
C GLN A 884 -20.05 -18.58 2.88
N THR A 885 -19.59 -19.60 2.17
CA THR A 885 -20.13 -20.96 2.33
C THR A 885 -19.66 -21.59 3.64
N ILE A 886 -20.61 -21.98 4.50
CA ILE A 886 -20.37 -22.51 5.85
C ILE A 886 -19.57 -23.81 5.79
N ILE A 887 -18.52 -23.90 6.61
CA ILE A 887 -17.73 -25.11 6.82
C ILE A 887 -18.55 -26.06 7.71
N LEU A 888 -19.09 -27.14 7.14
CA LEU A 888 -19.51 -28.29 7.95
C LEU A 888 -18.25 -29.02 8.39
N ASP A 889 -17.91 -28.84 9.67
CA ASP A 889 -16.76 -29.33 10.42
C ASP A 889 -16.09 -30.57 9.78
N SER A 890 -14.92 -30.37 9.18
CA SER A 890 -14.15 -31.44 8.51
C SER A 890 -13.41 -32.34 9.50
N GLY A 891 -13.53 -32.08 10.82
CA GLY A 891 -12.74 -32.75 11.86
C GLY A 891 -11.23 -32.49 11.75
N ASN A 892 -10.79 -31.67 10.78
CA ASN A 892 -9.39 -31.31 10.59
C ASN A 892 -9.09 -30.00 11.31
N GLU A 893 -8.24 -30.09 12.33
CA GLU A 893 -7.72 -28.98 13.14
C GLU A 893 -6.97 -27.90 12.33
N PHE A 894 -6.69 -28.15 11.05
CA PHE A 894 -5.82 -27.36 10.18
C PHE A 894 -6.51 -26.72 8.95
N THR A 895 -7.83 -26.49 9.00
CA THR A 895 -8.58 -25.96 7.83
C THR A 895 -8.23 -24.49 7.53
N ILE A 896 -7.72 -24.21 6.32
CA ILE A 896 -7.50 -22.84 5.82
C ILE A 896 -8.85 -22.16 5.59
N LYS A 897 -9.23 -21.21 6.44
CA LYS A 897 -10.58 -20.58 6.42
C LYS A 897 -10.99 -19.89 5.12
N GLN A 898 -10.02 -19.51 4.27
CA GLN A 898 -10.26 -18.80 2.99
C GLN A 898 -9.72 -19.58 1.77
N GLY A 899 -9.49 -20.87 1.95
CA GLY A 899 -9.05 -21.81 0.93
C GLY A 899 -9.47 -23.21 1.32
N HIS A 900 -10.73 -23.38 1.71
CA HIS A 900 -11.29 -24.64 2.16
C HIS A 900 -12.11 -25.29 1.05
N SER A 901 -12.24 -26.61 1.14
CA SER A 901 -13.20 -27.34 0.32
C SER A 901 -14.61 -27.22 0.91
N VAL A 902 -15.61 -27.17 0.03
CA VAL A 902 -17.04 -27.20 0.38
C VAL A 902 -17.80 -28.22 -0.46
N ARG A 903 -18.98 -28.62 -0.01
CA ARG A 903 -19.90 -29.43 -0.83
C ARG A 903 -20.56 -28.52 -1.87
N LEU A 904 -20.73 -29.02 -3.09
CA LEU A 904 -21.36 -28.27 -4.18
C LEU A 904 -22.75 -27.77 -3.78
N ARG A 905 -23.55 -28.62 -3.11
CA ARG A 905 -24.89 -28.24 -2.65
C ARG A 905 -24.90 -27.06 -1.68
N ASP A 906 -23.90 -26.96 -0.81
CA ASP A 906 -23.81 -25.89 0.19
C ASP A 906 -23.40 -24.58 -0.48
N PHE A 907 -22.47 -24.65 -1.45
CA PHE A 907 -22.10 -23.53 -2.31
C PHE A 907 -23.27 -22.99 -3.13
N LEU A 908 -24.08 -23.89 -3.74
CA LEU A 908 -25.28 -23.50 -4.47
C LEU A 908 -26.34 -22.89 -3.56
N ASN A 909 -26.50 -23.38 -2.33
CA ASN A 909 -27.35 -22.75 -1.32
C ASN A 909 -26.86 -21.33 -1.01
N THR A 910 -25.55 -21.12 -0.83
CA THR A 910 -24.98 -19.78 -0.61
C THR A 910 -25.24 -18.83 -1.78
N LEU A 911 -25.11 -19.28 -3.02
CA LEU A 911 -25.38 -18.47 -4.20
C LEU A 911 -26.87 -18.15 -4.38
N THR A 912 -27.75 -19.13 -4.17
CA THR A 912 -29.18 -19.01 -4.49
C THR A 912 -30.06 -18.59 -3.32
N GLY A 913 -29.58 -18.74 -2.08
CA GLY A 913 -30.37 -18.58 -0.85
C GLY A 913 -31.47 -19.64 -0.67
N LYS A 914 -31.48 -20.68 -1.52
CA LYS A 914 -32.51 -21.72 -1.54
C LYS A 914 -31.95 -23.00 -0.95
N ASN A 915 -32.81 -23.72 -0.21
CA ASN A 915 -32.47 -25.05 0.26
C ASN A 915 -32.04 -25.92 -0.94
N PRO A 916 -30.93 -26.68 -0.88
CA PRO A 916 -30.48 -27.52 -1.98
C PRO A 916 -31.55 -28.44 -2.59
N LYS A 917 -32.52 -28.88 -1.79
CA LYS A 917 -33.64 -29.71 -2.26
C LYS A 917 -34.69 -28.93 -3.06
N GLU A 918 -34.73 -27.61 -2.90
CA GLU A 918 -35.65 -26.68 -3.57
C GLU A 918 -35.01 -26.04 -4.82
N ILE A 919 -33.70 -26.17 -5.00
CA ILE A 919 -32.99 -25.69 -6.19
C ILE A 919 -33.45 -26.51 -7.40
N ARG A 920 -34.26 -25.89 -8.26
CA ARG A 920 -34.72 -26.49 -9.53
C ARG A 920 -33.62 -26.42 -10.58
N LEU A 921 -32.66 -27.33 -10.49
CA LEU A 921 -31.66 -27.55 -11.54
C LEU A 921 -32.30 -28.23 -12.75
N GLY A 922 -32.14 -27.65 -13.93
CA GLY A 922 -32.60 -28.24 -15.19
C GLY A 922 -31.65 -29.36 -15.63
N THR A 923 -32.20 -30.50 -16.07
CA THR A 923 -31.44 -31.67 -16.48
C THR A 923 -32.31 -32.67 -17.24
N LYS A 924 -31.69 -33.48 -18.10
CA LYS A 924 -32.29 -34.74 -18.62
C LYS A 924 -31.93 -35.98 -17.80
N SER A 925 -30.92 -35.86 -16.92
CA SER A 925 -30.45 -36.93 -16.04
C SER A 925 -30.76 -36.57 -14.59
N PRO A 926 -31.93 -36.98 -14.05
CA PRO A 926 -32.26 -36.84 -12.64
C PRO A 926 -31.21 -37.49 -11.72
N GLU A 927 -30.67 -38.64 -12.14
CA GLU A 927 -29.62 -39.38 -11.44
C GLU A 927 -28.31 -38.59 -11.43
N GLY A 928 -27.93 -37.99 -12.57
CA GLY A 928 -26.75 -37.14 -12.67
C GLY A 928 -26.85 -35.90 -11.77
N ARG A 929 -28.03 -35.25 -11.72
CA ARG A 929 -28.31 -34.15 -10.78
C ARG A 929 -28.17 -34.59 -9.33
N LYS A 930 -28.75 -35.74 -8.98
CA LYS A 930 -28.66 -36.29 -7.62
C LYS A 930 -27.19 -36.52 -7.24
N ARG A 931 -26.43 -37.16 -8.14
CA ARG A 931 -25.00 -37.43 -7.94
C ARG A 931 -24.18 -36.16 -7.72
N LEU A 932 -24.36 -35.12 -8.54
CA LEU A 932 -23.70 -33.82 -8.35
C LEU A 932 -23.98 -33.21 -6.98
N LEU A 933 -25.24 -33.24 -6.53
CA LEU A 933 -25.64 -32.64 -5.26
C LEU A 933 -25.21 -33.46 -4.04
N ASP A 934 -25.22 -34.79 -4.14
CA ASP A 934 -24.92 -35.69 -3.02
C ASP A 934 -23.41 -35.90 -2.85
N GLU A 935 -22.66 -36.07 -3.95
CA GLU A 935 -21.23 -36.42 -3.96
C GLU A 935 -20.31 -35.23 -4.24
N GLY A 936 -20.82 -34.16 -4.86
CA GLY A 936 -20.02 -33.06 -5.37
C GLY A 936 -19.28 -32.28 -4.29
N ARG A 937 -17.96 -32.20 -4.43
CA ARG A 937 -17.05 -31.36 -3.65
C ARG A 937 -16.31 -30.41 -4.56
N ILE A 938 -16.12 -29.18 -4.10
CA ILE A 938 -15.37 -28.15 -4.81
C ILE A 938 -14.28 -27.61 -3.91
N PHE A 939 -13.19 -27.18 -4.53
CA PHE A 939 -12.07 -26.55 -3.85
C PHE A 939 -11.36 -25.61 -4.81
N PHE A 940 -11.51 -24.31 -4.56
CA PHE A 940 -10.72 -23.26 -5.20
C PHE A 940 -10.69 -22.00 -4.33
N ASN A 941 -9.62 -21.21 -4.43
CA ASN A 941 -9.49 -19.91 -3.75
C ASN A 941 -9.08 -18.76 -4.68
N HIS A 942 -8.77 -19.05 -5.95
CA HIS A 942 -8.43 -18.05 -6.95
C HIS A 942 -8.67 -18.57 -8.38
N PHE A 943 -8.57 -17.64 -9.34
CA PHE A 943 -8.61 -17.91 -10.76
C PHE A 943 -7.25 -17.68 -11.42
N THR A 944 -6.93 -18.48 -12.43
CA THR A 944 -5.87 -18.17 -13.40
C THR A 944 -6.40 -18.31 -14.82
N ARG A 945 -5.69 -17.75 -15.80
CA ARG A 945 -6.07 -17.87 -17.21
C ARG A 945 -5.32 -19.01 -17.88
N ILE A 946 -6.04 -19.80 -18.68
CA ILE A 946 -5.46 -20.87 -19.49
C ILE A 946 -5.43 -20.52 -20.98
N GLY A 947 -4.42 -21.01 -21.69
CA GLY A 947 -4.25 -20.84 -23.14
C GLY A 947 -4.86 -21.97 -23.98
N TYR A 948 -5.49 -22.95 -23.33
CA TYR A 948 -5.96 -24.20 -23.93
C TYR A 948 -7.36 -24.56 -23.40
N THR A 949 -7.97 -25.61 -23.97
CA THR A 949 -9.22 -26.20 -23.46
C THR A 949 -8.85 -27.41 -22.60
N PRO A 950 -9.28 -27.49 -21.32
CA PRO A 950 -8.81 -28.53 -20.41
C PRO A 950 -9.52 -29.88 -20.65
N SER A 951 -8.80 -30.97 -20.44
CA SER A 951 -9.35 -32.33 -20.30
C SER A 951 -9.65 -32.65 -18.83
N ALA A 952 -10.21 -33.83 -18.57
CA ALA A 952 -10.37 -34.39 -17.23
C ALA A 952 -9.06 -34.41 -16.42
N LYS A 953 -7.90 -34.62 -17.07
CA LYS A 953 -6.60 -34.65 -16.39
C LYS A 953 -6.22 -33.24 -15.89
N GLU A 954 -6.31 -32.21 -16.73
CA GLU A 954 -6.01 -30.85 -16.28
C GLU A 954 -7.02 -30.34 -15.25
N LEU A 955 -8.30 -30.75 -15.33
CA LEU A 955 -9.27 -30.47 -14.27
C LEU A 955 -8.84 -31.03 -12.90
N MET A 956 -8.23 -32.22 -12.89
CA MET A 956 -7.65 -32.81 -11.68
C MET A 956 -6.45 -32.00 -11.17
N GLU A 957 -5.60 -31.51 -12.07
CA GLU A 957 -4.46 -30.64 -11.72
C GLU A 957 -4.94 -29.32 -11.09
N PHE A 958 -5.98 -28.70 -11.66
CA PHE A 958 -6.60 -27.49 -11.06
C PHE A 958 -7.12 -27.76 -9.65
N LEU A 959 -7.71 -28.94 -9.41
CA LEU A 959 -8.17 -29.34 -8.08
C LEU A 959 -7.01 -29.52 -7.09
N HIS A 960 -5.86 -30.05 -7.53
CA HIS A 960 -4.69 -30.21 -6.66
C HIS A 960 -4.13 -28.89 -6.14
N GLU A 961 -4.26 -27.82 -6.91
CA GLU A 961 -3.79 -26.48 -6.58
C GLU A 961 -4.85 -25.66 -5.83
N GLY A 962 -6.14 -26.00 -5.96
CA GLY A 962 -7.24 -25.16 -5.48
C GLY A 962 -7.51 -24.00 -6.45
N LEU A 963 -7.51 -24.32 -7.74
CA LEU A 963 -7.56 -23.35 -8.82
C LEU A 963 -8.89 -23.46 -9.59
N ALA A 964 -9.51 -22.31 -9.84
CA ALA A 964 -10.49 -22.14 -10.90
C ALA A 964 -9.82 -21.46 -12.11
N VAL A 965 -10.42 -21.53 -13.29
CA VAL A 965 -9.77 -21.02 -14.51
C VAL A 965 -10.68 -20.14 -15.33
N GLN A 966 -10.10 -19.06 -15.86
CA GLN A 966 -10.64 -18.32 -17.00
C GLN A 966 -10.21 -19.03 -18.28
N CYS A 967 -11.17 -19.36 -19.15
CA CYS A 967 -10.92 -20.04 -20.40
C CYS A 967 -10.05 -19.22 -21.37
N LYS A 968 -9.50 -19.91 -22.39
CA LYS A 968 -8.74 -19.25 -23.46
C LYS A 968 -9.58 -18.23 -24.23
N PRO A 969 -8.97 -17.17 -24.80
CA PRO A 969 -9.70 -16.25 -25.68
C PRO A 969 -10.38 -16.99 -26.82
N GLY A 970 -11.64 -16.64 -27.09
CA GLY A 970 -12.44 -17.31 -28.11
C GLY A 970 -12.86 -18.74 -27.76
N GLN A 971 -12.72 -19.17 -26.51
CA GLN A 971 -13.29 -20.43 -26.03
C GLN A 971 -14.77 -20.50 -26.40
N HIS A 972 -15.18 -21.67 -26.89
CA HIS A 972 -16.55 -21.90 -27.29
C HIS A 972 -17.42 -22.13 -26.05
N GLY A 973 -18.46 -21.31 -25.90
CA GLY A 973 -19.61 -21.53 -25.03
C GLY A 973 -19.40 -21.43 -23.52
N LEU A 974 -18.17 -21.26 -23.03
CA LEU A 974 -17.84 -21.17 -21.61
C LEU A 974 -16.74 -20.12 -21.38
N ASP A 975 -16.91 -19.28 -20.37
CA ASP A 975 -16.00 -18.17 -20.03
C ASP A 975 -15.06 -18.55 -18.86
N ASP A 976 -15.60 -19.20 -17.84
CA ASP A 976 -14.85 -19.67 -16.66
C ASP A 976 -15.20 -21.13 -16.30
N LEU A 977 -14.33 -21.80 -15.55
CA LEU A 977 -14.48 -23.20 -15.11
C LEU A 977 -13.97 -23.37 -13.67
N PHE A 978 -14.59 -24.26 -12.90
CA PHE A 978 -13.96 -24.84 -11.71
C PHE A 978 -14.27 -26.33 -11.58
N THR A 979 -13.35 -27.06 -10.97
CA THR A 979 -13.45 -28.52 -10.84
C THR A 979 -14.46 -28.94 -9.77
N ILE A 980 -15.24 -29.98 -10.08
CA ILE A 980 -16.08 -30.70 -9.12
C ILE A 980 -15.52 -32.11 -9.00
N TYR A 981 -15.22 -32.54 -7.77
CA TYR A 981 -14.86 -33.91 -7.46
C TYR A 981 -16.06 -34.66 -6.90
N LEU A 982 -16.42 -35.80 -7.49
CA LEU A 982 -17.51 -36.66 -7.03
C LEU A 982 -16.99 -37.63 -5.98
N ALA A 983 -17.09 -37.26 -4.71
CA ALA A 983 -16.57 -38.05 -3.62
C ALA A 983 -17.48 -39.24 -3.30
N PRO A 984 -16.98 -40.50 -3.33
CA PRO A 984 -17.70 -41.65 -2.81
C PRO A 984 -18.01 -41.46 -1.32
N GLU A 985 -19.13 -41.98 -0.83
CA GLU A 985 -19.63 -41.68 0.52
C GLU A 985 -18.58 -41.92 1.63
N SER A 986 -18.48 -40.92 2.52
CA SER A 986 -17.97 -40.96 3.90
C SER A 986 -16.48 -41.15 4.19
N ASP A 987 -15.62 -41.53 3.24
CA ASP A 987 -14.20 -41.78 3.55
C ASP A 987 -13.26 -40.64 3.09
N PRO A 988 -12.77 -39.77 4.01
CA PRO A 988 -11.78 -38.73 3.69
C PRO A 988 -10.39 -39.29 3.32
N ASP A 989 -10.13 -40.58 3.59
CA ASP A 989 -8.92 -41.30 3.20
C ASP A 989 -9.07 -42.06 1.87
N HIS A 990 -10.21 -41.91 1.19
CA HIS A 990 -10.41 -42.48 -0.14
C HIS A 990 -9.36 -41.95 -1.13
N GLN A 991 -8.84 -42.87 -1.95
CA GLN A 991 -7.86 -42.53 -2.97
C GLN A 991 -8.52 -41.68 -4.07
N LEU A 992 -7.85 -40.60 -4.46
CA LEU A 992 -8.28 -39.74 -5.55
C LEU A 992 -8.21 -40.49 -6.88
N ASP A 993 -9.31 -40.48 -7.63
CA ASP A 993 -9.42 -41.10 -8.96
C ASP A 993 -9.90 -40.07 -9.99
N HIS A 994 -9.20 -39.99 -11.13
CA HIS A 994 -9.58 -39.14 -12.26
C HIS A 994 -10.99 -39.47 -12.79
N LYS A 995 -11.46 -40.71 -12.62
CA LYS A 995 -12.82 -41.11 -13.02
C LYS A 995 -13.92 -40.40 -12.25
N ASN A 996 -13.60 -39.78 -11.12
CA ASN A 996 -14.54 -39.03 -10.30
C ASN A 996 -14.50 -37.52 -10.56
N ILE A 997 -13.70 -37.08 -11.54
CA ILE A 997 -13.59 -35.66 -11.89
C ILE A 997 -14.74 -35.24 -12.81
N THR A 998 -15.25 -34.03 -12.57
CA THR A 998 -16.16 -33.30 -13.45
C THR A 998 -15.96 -31.80 -13.23
N PHE A 999 -16.80 -30.95 -13.80
CA PHE A 999 -16.63 -29.51 -13.73
C PHE A 999 -17.95 -28.75 -13.62
N CYS A 1000 -17.83 -27.50 -13.14
CA CYS A 1000 -18.81 -26.46 -13.35
C CYS A 1000 -18.31 -25.51 -14.42
N GLY A 1001 -19.06 -25.35 -15.51
CA GLY A 1001 -18.83 -24.34 -16.53
C GLY A 1001 -19.67 -23.10 -16.27
N ILE A 1002 -19.08 -21.93 -16.47
CA ILE A 1002 -19.73 -20.64 -16.29
C ILE A 1002 -19.84 -19.96 -17.65
N GLN A 1003 -21.05 -19.49 -17.96
CA GLN A 1003 -21.27 -18.54 -19.04
C GLN A 1003 -21.77 -17.24 -18.44
N THR A 1004 -21.09 -16.15 -18.74
CA THR A 1004 -21.47 -14.81 -18.35
C THR A 1004 -22.07 -14.07 -19.53
N LYS A 1005 -23.12 -13.30 -19.27
CA LYS A 1005 -23.77 -12.39 -20.21
C LYS A 1005 -23.95 -11.03 -19.52
N ASN A 1006 -23.34 -10.00 -20.11
CA ASN A 1006 -23.34 -8.63 -19.59
C ASN A 1006 -24.00 -7.60 -20.53
N GLN A 1007 -25.07 -8.00 -21.21
CA GLN A 1007 -25.79 -7.19 -22.19
C GLN A 1007 -27.13 -6.69 -21.65
N GLU A 1008 -27.54 -5.49 -22.07
CA GLU A 1008 -28.89 -4.95 -21.84
C GLU A 1008 -29.85 -5.58 -22.85
N GLY A 1009 -30.41 -6.75 -22.50
CA GLY A 1009 -31.37 -7.45 -23.34
C GLY A 1009 -31.60 -8.89 -22.88
N SER A 1010 -32.73 -9.47 -23.29
CA SER A 1010 -33.12 -10.84 -22.92
C SER A 1010 -32.05 -11.85 -23.34
N VAL A 1011 -31.80 -12.84 -22.48
CA VAL A 1011 -30.89 -13.97 -22.79
C VAL A 1011 -31.32 -14.65 -24.09
N LYS A 1012 -30.38 -14.87 -25.01
CA LYS A 1012 -30.62 -15.60 -26.26
C LYS A 1012 -30.65 -17.11 -26.00
N TRP A 1013 -31.74 -17.61 -25.42
CA TRP A 1013 -31.89 -19.02 -25.04
C TRP A 1013 -31.67 -20.03 -26.17
N LYS A 1014 -31.80 -19.63 -27.44
CA LYS A 1014 -31.45 -20.50 -28.59
C LYS A 1014 -29.98 -20.91 -28.58
N GLU A 1015 -29.09 -20.07 -28.08
CA GLU A 1015 -27.64 -20.34 -27.98
C GLU A 1015 -27.30 -21.28 -26.82
N SER A 1016 -28.25 -21.60 -25.94
CA SER A 1016 -27.99 -22.46 -24.78
C SER A 1016 -27.61 -23.90 -25.14
N CYS A 1017 -27.88 -24.36 -26.37
CA CYS A 1017 -27.34 -25.62 -26.89
C CYS A 1017 -25.80 -25.65 -26.93
N ASN A 1018 -25.15 -24.48 -27.03
CA ASN A 1018 -23.71 -24.31 -27.10
C ASN A 1018 -23.02 -24.28 -25.73
N TRP A 1019 -23.77 -24.12 -24.63
CA TRP A 1019 -23.21 -24.08 -23.27
C TRP A 1019 -23.15 -25.51 -22.72
N CYS A 1020 -22.19 -26.30 -23.21
CA CYS A 1020 -22.05 -27.71 -22.90
C CYS A 1020 -20.60 -28.18 -23.11
N LYS A 1021 -20.27 -29.38 -22.60
CA LYS A 1021 -18.90 -29.92 -22.70
C LYS A 1021 -18.51 -30.19 -24.16
N SER A 1022 -19.43 -30.72 -24.97
CA SER A 1022 -19.18 -31.13 -26.36
C SER A 1022 -18.87 -29.93 -27.26
N PHE A 1023 -19.64 -28.84 -27.14
CA PHE A 1023 -19.39 -27.61 -27.89
C PHE A 1023 -18.14 -26.87 -27.39
N ALA A 1024 -17.86 -26.91 -26.09
CA ALA A 1024 -16.63 -26.36 -25.53
C ALA A 1024 -15.38 -27.18 -25.92
N GLY A 1025 -15.55 -28.42 -26.39
CA GLY A 1025 -14.44 -29.33 -26.69
C GLY A 1025 -13.73 -29.86 -25.43
N ILE A 1026 -14.45 -30.00 -24.32
CA ILE A 1026 -13.94 -30.61 -23.09
C ILE A 1026 -14.10 -32.12 -23.20
N GLU A 1027 -12.98 -32.81 -23.35
CA GLU A 1027 -12.90 -34.26 -23.56
C GLU A 1027 -12.67 -35.03 -22.24
N ASP A 1028 -12.85 -36.34 -22.29
CA ASP A 1028 -12.59 -37.30 -21.19
C ASP A 1028 -13.42 -37.11 -19.90
N VAL A 1029 -14.45 -36.26 -19.90
CA VAL A 1029 -15.41 -36.12 -18.81
C VAL A 1029 -16.67 -36.93 -19.09
N ASN A 1030 -16.80 -38.10 -18.45
CA ASN A 1030 -17.97 -38.98 -18.59
C ASN A 1030 -19.04 -38.77 -17.50
N ASN A 1031 -18.71 -38.01 -16.46
CA ASN A 1031 -19.60 -37.71 -15.36
C ASN A 1031 -20.64 -36.62 -15.72
N PRO A 1032 -21.75 -36.53 -14.96
CA PRO A 1032 -22.62 -35.35 -15.04
C PRO A 1032 -21.81 -34.09 -14.68
N TYR A 1033 -22.14 -32.96 -15.30
CA TYR A 1033 -21.45 -31.69 -15.10
C TYR A 1033 -22.46 -30.55 -14.94
N LEU A 1034 -22.03 -29.45 -14.32
CA LEU A 1034 -22.87 -28.31 -14.01
C LEU A 1034 -22.57 -27.14 -14.97
N ILE A 1035 -23.59 -26.43 -15.43
CA ILE A 1035 -23.47 -25.16 -16.14
C ILE A 1035 -24.22 -24.07 -15.37
N LEU A 1036 -23.55 -22.96 -15.07
CA LEU A 1036 -24.14 -21.78 -14.47
C LEU A 1036 -24.12 -20.62 -15.46
N LEU A 1037 -25.31 -20.09 -15.76
CA LEU A 1037 -25.45 -18.86 -16.55
C LEU A 1037 -25.60 -17.66 -15.61
N PHE A 1038 -24.73 -16.66 -15.76
CA PHE A 1038 -24.84 -15.36 -15.07
C PHE A 1038 -25.23 -14.27 -16.07
N SER A 1039 -26.50 -13.88 -16.09
CA SER A 1039 -27.00 -12.76 -16.89
C SER A 1039 -27.12 -11.51 -16.02
N LEU A 1040 -26.01 -10.79 -15.84
CA LEU A 1040 -25.84 -9.82 -14.75
C LEU A 1040 -26.73 -8.57 -14.86
N LYS A 1041 -27.05 -8.13 -16.09
CA LYS A 1041 -27.92 -6.97 -16.39
C LYS A 1041 -29.37 -7.33 -16.71
N ALA A 1042 -29.75 -8.61 -16.64
CA ALA A 1042 -31.14 -9.00 -16.87
C ALA A 1042 -32.03 -8.48 -15.74
N ASN A 1043 -33.29 -8.19 -16.06
CA ASN A 1043 -34.29 -7.82 -15.07
C ASN A 1043 -34.76 -9.09 -14.34
N SER A 1044 -34.77 -9.06 -13.01
CA SER A 1044 -35.16 -10.19 -12.15
C SER A 1044 -36.63 -10.61 -12.32
N GLN A 1045 -37.45 -9.79 -12.98
CA GLN A 1045 -38.83 -10.14 -13.35
C GLN A 1045 -38.97 -10.94 -14.65
N GLU A 1046 -37.89 -11.10 -15.43
CA GLU A 1046 -37.93 -11.91 -16.64
C GLU A 1046 -37.99 -13.41 -16.28
N SER A 1047 -38.98 -14.12 -16.84
CA SER A 1047 -39.01 -15.58 -16.69
C SER A 1047 -37.91 -16.22 -17.55
N PRO A 1048 -37.21 -17.23 -17.04
CA PRO A 1048 -36.21 -17.92 -17.84
C PRO A 1048 -36.87 -18.62 -19.03
N GLY A 1049 -36.35 -18.37 -20.22
CA GLY A 1049 -36.76 -19.05 -21.44
C GLY A 1049 -36.34 -20.53 -21.44
N PRO A 1050 -36.88 -21.33 -22.37
CA PRO A 1050 -36.59 -22.76 -22.42
C PRO A 1050 -35.15 -23.01 -22.87
N TRP A 1051 -34.36 -23.65 -22.01
CA TRP A 1051 -33.03 -24.16 -22.36
C TRP A 1051 -33.14 -25.16 -23.53
N LYS A 1052 -32.22 -25.03 -24.49
CA LYS A 1052 -32.03 -25.93 -25.62
C LYS A 1052 -30.95 -26.93 -25.28
N GLU A 1053 -31.21 -28.17 -25.63
CA GLU A 1053 -30.34 -29.31 -25.39
C GLU A 1053 -29.04 -29.21 -26.19
N PRO A 1054 -27.93 -29.82 -25.74
CA PRO A 1054 -26.73 -29.94 -26.54
C PRO A 1054 -27.03 -30.59 -27.90
N ASP A 1055 -26.38 -30.11 -28.95
CA ASP A 1055 -26.55 -30.66 -30.30
C ASP A 1055 -25.96 -32.07 -30.43
N ASP A 1056 -24.90 -32.35 -29.67
CA ASP A 1056 -24.36 -33.70 -29.52
C ASP A 1056 -25.31 -34.54 -28.66
N LYS A 1057 -25.83 -35.62 -29.26
CA LYS A 1057 -26.79 -36.52 -28.62
C LYS A 1057 -26.16 -37.35 -27.52
N ASP A 1058 -24.84 -37.53 -27.53
CA ASP A 1058 -24.10 -38.28 -26.51
C ASP A 1058 -23.84 -37.41 -25.26
N ASP A 1059 -23.97 -36.08 -25.39
CA ASP A 1059 -23.83 -35.12 -24.30
C ASP A 1059 -25.12 -34.98 -23.48
N THR A 1060 -25.42 -36.02 -22.71
CA THR A 1060 -26.66 -36.12 -21.91
C THR A 1060 -26.48 -35.74 -20.44
N GLY A 1061 -25.23 -35.52 -19.99
CA GLY A 1061 -24.86 -35.32 -18.59
C GLY A 1061 -25.03 -33.89 -18.06
N ARG A 1062 -25.55 -32.96 -18.87
CA ARG A 1062 -25.63 -31.54 -18.50
C ARG A 1062 -26.72 -31.25 -17.47
N VAL A 1063 -26.29 -30.67 -16.35
CA VAL A 1063 -27.15 -30.05 -15.34
C VAL A 1063 -26.94 -28.54 -15.40
N HIS A 1064 -28.00 -27.73 -15.31
CA HIS A 1064 -27.87 -26.28 -15.48
C HIS A 1064 -28.73 -25.45 -14.54
N PHE A 1065 -28.29 -24.21 -14.32
CA PHE A 1065 -28.99 -23.17 -13.57
C PHE A 1065 -28.64 -21.78 -14.13
N GLN A 1066 -29.50 -20.80 -13.88
CA GLN A 1066 -29.32 -19.42 -14.33
C GLN A 1066 -29.56 -18.42 -13.19
N PHE A 1067 -28.84 -17.31 -13.24
CA PHE A 1067 -29.08 -16.10 -12.47
C PHE A 1067 -29.44 -14.97 -13.44
N LEU A 1068 -30.65 -14.43 -13.32
CA LEU A 1068 -31.18 -13.33 -14.12
C LEU A 1068 -31.16 -12.02 -13.31
N GLY A 1069 -30.05 -11.31 -13.42
CA GLY A 1069 -29.78 -10.10 -12.67
C GLY A 1069 -29.02 -10.36 -11.37
N LEU A 1070 -28.39 -9.30 -10.84
CA LEU A 1070 -27.67 -9.39 -9.57
C LEU A 1070 -28.60 -9.80 -8.41
N ASP A 1071 -29.87 -9.37 -8.44
CA ASP A 1071 -30.89 -9.60 -7.40
C ASP A 1071 -31.12 -11.07 -7.05
N GLU A 1072 -30.93 -11.99 -7.99
CA GLU A 1072 -31.09 -13.44 -7.74
C GLU A 1072 -29.90 -14.07 -6.98
N ILE A 1073 -28.79 -13.35 -6.84
CA ILE A 1073 -27.58 -13.83 -6.17
C ILE A 1073 -27.67 -13.49 -4.67
N ALA A 1074 -28.04 -14.47 -3.86
CA ALA A 1074 -28.44 -14.26 -2.47
C ALA A 1074 -27.31 -13.83 -1.53
N CYS A 1075 -26.08 -14.27 -1.78
CA CYS A 1075 -24.95 -13.93 -0.90
C CYS A 1075 -24.57 -12.43 -0.94
N LEU A 1076 -24.97 -11.68 -1.97
CA LEU A 1076 -24.60 -10.28 -2.14
C LEU A 1076 -25.41 -9.35 -1.21
N SER A 1077 -24.71 -8.48 -0.49
CA SER A 1077 -25.33 -7.36 0.24
C SER A 1077 -25.76 -6.24 -0.71
N ASP A 1078 -26.69 -5.37 -0.30
CA ASP A 1078 -27.16 -4.24 -1.11
C ASP A 1078 -26.01 -3.34 -1.58
N LYS A 1079 -25.04 -3.07 -0.71
CA LYS A 1079 -23.84 -2.29 -1.07
C LYS A 1079 -23.00 -2.99 -2.13
N MET A 1080 -22.83 -4.31 -2.02
CA MET A 1080 -22.10 -5.08 -3.03
C MET A 1080 -22.85 -5.11 -4.36
N ARG A 1081 -24.19 -5.25 -4.35
CA ARG A 1081 -25.01 -5.15 -5.58
C ARG A 1081 -24.79 -3.82 -6.27
N ILE A 1082 -24.78 -2.71 -5.53
CA ILE A 1082 -24.49 -1.37 -6.06
C ILE A 1082 -23.07 -1.30 -6.65
N ALA A 1083 -22.06 -1.82 -5.95
CA ALA A 1083 -20.68 -1.81 -6.43
C ALA A 1083 -20.51 -2.67 -7.69
N PHE A 1084 -21.10 -3.87 -7.72
CA PHE A 1084 -21.11 -4.72 -8.92
C PHE A 1084 -21.87 -4.09 -10.07
N TRP A 1085 -23.00 -3.42 -9.80
CA TRP A 1085 -23.73 -2.68 -10.83
C TRP A 1085 -22.84 -1.63 -11.50
N LYS A 1086 -22.09 -0.85 -10.71
CA LYS A 1086 -21.10 0.11 -11.24
C LYS A 1086 -20.02 -0.57 -12.09
N LEU A 1087 -19.52 -1.73 -11.67
CA LEU A 1087 -18.52 -2.48 -12.42
C LEU A 1087 -19.07 -2.97 -13.76
N ILE A 1088 -20.23 -3.63 -13.78
CA ILE A 1088 -20.76 -4.23 -15.01
C ILE A 1088 -21.29 -3.17 -16.00
N THR A 1089 -21.62 -1.98 -15.51
CA THR A 1089 -22.01 -0.81 -16.31
C THR A 1089 -20.84 0.13 -16.61
N ALA A 1090 -19.64 -0.16 -16.11
CA ALA A 1090 -18.44 0.58 -16.47
C ALA A 1090 -18.16 0.38 -17.95
N VAL A 1091 -18.28 1.46 -18.71
CA VAL A 1091 -17.86 1.53 -20.10
C VAL A 1091 -16.63 2.43 -20.12
N PRO A 1092 -15.56 2.10 -20.87
CA PRO A 1092 -14.44 3.01 -21.10
C PRO A 1092 -14.98 4.38 -21.51
N GLU A 1093 -14.43 5.47 -20.96
CA GLU A 1093 -14.98 6.82 -21.13
C GLU A 1093 -15.38 7.10 -22.59
N ASP A 1094 -16.68 7.32 -22.78
CA ASP A 1094 -17.20 7.90 -24.00
C ASP A 1094 -16.71 9.35 -24.04
N LEU A 1095 -15.95 9.71 -25.09
CA LEU A 1095 -15.47 11.08 -25.32
C LEU A 1095 -16.60 12.11 -25.21
N SER A 1096 -17.85 11.70 -25.46
CA SER A 1096 -19.03 12.54 -25.28
C SER A 1096 -19.24 13.06 -23.84
N LYS A 1097 -18.73 12.35 -22.83
CA LYS A 1097 -18.86 12.73 -21.40
C LYS A 1097 -17.75 13.66 -20.90
N LEU A 1098 -16.67 13.82 -21.66
CA LEU A 1098 -15.54 14.70 -21.33
C LEU A 1098 -15.71 16.12 -21.91
N HIS A 1099 -16.75 16.34 -22.71
CA HIS A 1099 -16.96 17.59 -23.43
C HIS A 1099 -18.39 18.10 -23.24
N ASP A 1100 -18.59 19.43 -23.24
CA ASP A 1100 -19.93 20.00 -23.20
C ASP A 1100 -20.65 19.78 -24.54
N LEU A 1101 -21.51 18.75 -24.56
CA LEU A 1101 -22.31 18.37 -25.72
C LEU A 1101 -23.37 19.40 -26.11
N ARG A 1102 -23.55 20.50 -25.36
CA ARG A 1102 -24.42 21.61 -25.76
C ARG A 1102 -23.84 22.38 -26.95
N VAL A 1103 -22.52 22.35 -27.14
CA VAL A 1103 -21.84 22.97 -28.28
C VAL A 1103 -21.96 22.04 -29.49
N ALA A 1104 -22.76 22.46 -30.48
CA ALA A 1104 -23.04 21.66 -31.69
C ALA A 1104 -21.76 21.23 -32.41
N HIS A 1105 -20.78 22.12 -32.53
CA HIS A 1105 -19.48 21.80 -33.13
C HIS A 1105 -18.76 20.65 -32.41
N THR A 1106 -18.72 20.66 -31.08
CA THR A 1106 -18.06 19.63 -30.29
C THR A 1106 -18.81 18.30 -30.38
N ARG A 1107 -20.13 18.34 -30.37
CA ARG A 1107 -20.99 17.15 -30.58
C ARG A 1107 -20.78 16.54 -31.97
N ASP A 1108 -20.75 17.38 -33.01
CA ASP A 1108 -20.56 16.95 -34.40
C ASP A 1108 -19.12 16.46 -34.63
N TRP A 1109 -18.13 17.08 -33.99
CA TRP A 1109 -16.75 16.63 -34.01
C TRP A 1109 -16.61 15.26 -33.34
N ILE A 1110 -17.10 15.09 -32.11
CA ILE A 1110 -17.09 13.79 -31.41
C ILE A 1110 -17.81 12.75 -32.27
N GLY A 1111 -19.01 13.04 -32.77
CA GLY A 1111 -19.75 12.14 -33.65
C GLY A 1111 -19.00 11.77 -34.93
N ASN A 1112 -18.16 12.68 -35.47
CA ASN A 1112 -17.30 12.42 -36.61
C ASN A 1112 -16.04 11.62 -36.26
N VAL A 1113 -15.40 11.88 -35.11
CA VAL A 1113 -14.20 11.15 -34.67
C VAL A 1113 -14.57 9.74 -34.18
N THR A 1114 -15.71 9.58 -33.53
CA THR A 1114 -16.24 8.28 -33.06
C THR A 1114 -17.14 7.58 -34.07
N ARG A 1115 -17.28 8.11 -35.31
CA ARG A 1115 -18.13 7.53 -36.37
C ARG A 1115 -17.83 6.06 -36.67
N HIS A 1116 -16.60 5.62 -36.36
CA HIS A 1116 -16.15 4.24 -36.49
C HIS A 1116 -16.12 3.46 -35.17
N TYR A 1117 -16.10 4.14 -34.02
CA TYR A 1117 -16.08 3.53 -32.69
C TYR A 1117 -17.38 2.75 -32.38
N HIS A 1118 -18.51 3.19 -32.97
CA HIS A 1118 -19.79 2.49 -32.92
C HIS A 1118 -19.99 1.46 -34.05
N LYS A 1119 -19.07 1.37 -35.01
CA LYS A 1119 -19.06 0.29 -36.01
C LYS A 1119 -18.07 -0.79 -35.55
N THR A 1120 -18.59 -1.71 -34.74
CA THR A 1120 -18.13 -3.09 -34.51
C THR A 1120 -16.76 -3.47 -35.12
N LEU A 1121 -15.87 -3.98 -34.25
CA LEU A 1121 -14.76 -4.87 -34.62
C LEU A 1121 -15.18 -5.78 -35.79
N PRO A 1122 -14.33 -5.98 -36.81
CA PRO A 1122 -14.67 -6.87 -37.91
C PRO A 1122 -15.02 -8.26 -37.32
N PRO A 1123 -16.09 -8.91 -37.82
CA PRO A 1123 -16.41 -10.26 -37.39
C PRO A 1123 -15.19 -11.14 -37.65
N VAL A 1124 -14.82 -11.93 -36.63
CA VAL A 1124 -13.94 -13.09 -36.81
C VAL A 1124 -14.43 -13.85 -38.06
N PRO A 1125 -13.56 -14.19 -39.02
CA PRO A 1125 -14.00 -14.89 -40.21
C PRO A 1125 -14.75 -16.15 -39.80
N LEU A 1126 -16.02 -16.23 -40.17
CA LEU A 1126 -16.79 -17.47 -40.16
C LEU A 1126 -16.08 -18.45 -41.11
N GLN A 1127 -15.14 -19.24 -40.60
CA GLN A 1127 -14.77 -20.48 -41.26
C GLN A 1127 -16.03 -21.35 -41.21
N LYS A 1128 -16.69 -21.47 -42.36
CA LYS A 1128 -17.76 -22.45 -42.57
C LYS A 1128 -17.22 -23.83 -42.14
N PRO A 1129 -17.98 -24.61 -41.37
CA PRO A 1129 -17.58 -25.97 -41.04
C PRO A 1129 -17.35 -26.72 -42.35
N ALA A 1130 -16.16 -27.32 -42.47
CA ALA A 1130 -15.83 -28.20 -43.58
C ALA A 1130 -16.94 -29.26 -43.69
N GLN A 1131 -17.64 -29.26 -44.83
CA GLN A 1131 -18.49 -30.39 -45.19
C GLN A 1131 -17.65 -31.65 -45.12
N LYS A 1132 -18.07 -32.60 -44.28
CA LYS A 1132 -17.60 -33.98 -44.30
C LYS A 1132 -17.72 -34.54 -45.71
N SER A 1133 -16.65 -34.48 -46.50
CA SER A 1133 -16.53 -35.28 -47.71
C SER A 1133 -16.11 -36.67 -47.29
N ASN A 1134 -17.08 -37.58 -47.23
CA ASN A 1134 -16.84 -39.01 -47.21
C ASN A 1134 -16.09 -39.42 -48.49
N LYS A 1135 -14.78 -39.66 -48.40
CA LYS A 1135 -14.08 -40.63 -49.27
C LYS A 1135 -12.99 -41.37 -48.49
N ARG A 1136 -13.31 -42.63 -48.17
CA ARG A 1136 -12.38 -43.70 -47.80
C ARG A 1136 -11.42 -43.98 -48.96
N THR A 1137 -10.12 -44.05 -48.66
CA THR A 1137 -9.14 -45.05 -49.16
C THR A 1137 -7.82 -44.81 -48.41
N ARG A 1138 -7.50 -45.61 -47.40
CA ARG A 1138 -6.58 -46.79 -47.40
C ARG A 1138 -5.09 -46.40 -47.42
N LEU A 1139 -4.38 -46.84 -46.36
CA LEU A 1139 -3.01 -47.44 -46.29
C LEU A 1139 -1.88 -46.78 -47.14
N SER A 1140 -0.66 -46.53 -46.68
CA SER A 1140 0.20 -47.28 -45.76
C SER A 1140 1.49 -46.48 -45.40
N ASP A 1141 2.24 -47.02 -44.43
CA ASP A 1141 3.71 -46.97 -44.30
C ASP A 1141 4.41 -45.77 -43.62
N HIS A 1142 4.67 -45.99 -42.33
CA HIS A 1142 6.01 -46.16 -41.73
C HIS A 1142 7.15 -45.15 -42.01
N THR A 1143 7.62 -44.62 -40.87
CA THR A 1143 9.02 -44.51 -40.40
C THR A 1143 9.86 -43.27 -40.70
N ASN A 1144 10.44 -42.81 -39.58
CA ASN A 1144 11.76 -42.19 -39.39
C ASN A 1144 11.89 -40.66 -39.47
N THR A 1145 11.98 -40.07 -38.27
CA THR A 1145 12.98 -39.09 -37.84
C THR A 1145 14.41 -39.39 -38.37
N PRO A 1146 15.42 -38.51 -38.20
CA PRO A 1146 15.48 -37.03 -38.25
C PRO A 1146 16.70 -36.52 -39.08
N VAL A 1147 17.03 -35.23 -38.89
CA VAL A 1147 18.32 -34.52 -39.05
C VAL A 1147 18.61 -33.81 -40.39
N SER A 1148 18.71 -32.47 -40.30
CA SER A 1148 19.92 -31.67 -40.57
C SER A 1148 19.88 -30.57 -41.66
N PHE A 1149 20.55 -29.48 -41.27
CA PHE A 1149 21.44 -28.59 -42.05
C PHE A 1149 20.90 -27.33 -42.77
N THR A 1150 21.17 -26.20 -42.09
CA THR A 1150 21.97 -25.01 -42.50
C THR A 1150 21.60 -24.06 -43.64
N SER A 1151 22.02 -22.80 -43.38
CA SER A 1151 22.28 -21.65 -44.26
C SER A 1151 21.01 -20.99 -44.81
N LEU A 1152 20.67 -19.76 -44.43
CA LEU A 1152 21.44 -18.51 -44.55
C LEU A 1152 20.98 -17.48 -43.50
#